data_AF-A0A521FMG8-F1
#
_entry.id   AF-A0A521FMG8-F1
#
_cell.length_a   1.000
_cell.length_b   1.000
_cell.length_c   1.000
_cell.angle_alpha   90.00
_cell.angle_beta   90.00
_cell.angle_gamma   90.00
#
_symmetry.space_group_name_H-M   'P 1'
#
loop_
_entity.id
_entity.type
_entity.pdbx_description
1 polymer ?
#
loop_
_entity_poly.entity_id
_entity_poly.type
_entity_poly.pdbx_seq_one_letter_code
_entity_poly.pdbx_strand_id
1 'polypeptide(L)'
;MSAGRGWDASDATDDGTGATRRARVRVLASPADGVHSALVPPGALHHRVTAALANWQLDDAERLLSVVDPSSPYEAGPAEAGAASAETARDPEPSLGRAWADTLRAELLVRRLRVAGFTLVGEPLDAPEATESLDLHAGVADLLDGGDGARDDGDPRSESASHAALAIALVRSAKAAFDAADDDLQRAAGLARHARIELLSRRIDAAMDEAVEAASLLDPALPPDALLVDTLGTLAGVLADLELMPLALDYQRRALEAATAAAEQGTLGPDDGDPDVLVAGAATCLGALCAELGEALLDDGEPEAAVPHFAESRRLAEQALAQLPPDADGIVAAQVVHGAALVGLGEHAAATGPLRAAVRIASATGDRALLASALLALGRALRRQGDGRGADEQLAKALSLATEHGLPRLRRSALRELCTLHAELDDAGRALPYLQAYLADELDRVDERRTRWVELFGRRKSLLENERAAGQLRRQAYEDPLTHLPNRRYAEARLDGLLSAGTTPALAVVDVDRFKSINDAVGHPGGDAVLRAVADLLLAGCRDTDEVCRWAGDEFVVLLPDTTAEQAERALERIRRAVAAHDWAALGVTVPVTISVGIASATRGDDRRTLFAAADGVLYDAKRSGRDRVVRLSAVTQTRAPDAPADPPPTAPARPATVRVGPVRSSALDPVGGFAPLLADPPLSLGSPGQPALAPAPDPAPPAAPARPVPAEPDVVWGVGRTTEQVLALVRETRAAHPDRPALVVRASADTLVALAAAYDGSTTVDAAAMSAAVGPVPEPRGRVGVLCAGTADASVAAEAAFVARVTGTEVVRVDDVGGRLRPLLTDRTLLDDVDCLVVVAGLDATLAATVGAMTDVPIVAVPTSTGQPGSFGGFGALLTMLNSASPGVVVSNIDNGHAAGVFAARIARRTAR
;
A
#
# COMPACT_ATOMS: atom_id res chain seq x y z
N MET A 1 -38.88 -58.71 21.16
CA MET A 1 -39.25 -59.93 20.40
C MET A 1 -38.42 -59.95 19.13
N SER A 2 -37.64 -61.02 18.95
CA SER A 2 -37.03 -61.55 17.71
C SER A 2 -36.25 -60.59 16.79
N ALA A 3 -34.91 -60.51 16.77
CA ALA A 3 -33.86 -61.50 16.42
C ALA A 3 -33.30 -61.31 15.00
N GLY A 4 -31.95 -61.35 14.88
CA GLY A 4 -31.22 -61.63 13.63
C GLY A 4 -29.98 -60.76 13.40
N ARG A 5 -28.87 -60.94 14.15
CA ARG A 5 -27.55 -61.52 13.73
C ARG A 5 -26.68 -60.59 12.85
N GLY A 6 -25.38 -60.34 13.08
CA GLY A 6 -24.34 -60.80 14.03
C GLY A 6 -23.07 -59.93 13.81
N TRP A 7 -22.26 -59.67 14.85
CA TRP A 7 -20.88 -60.20 15.11
C TRP A 7 -19.83 -59.73 14.07
N ASP A 8 -18.59 -59.31 14.34
CA ASP A 8 -17.69 -59.14 15.51
C ASP A 8 -16.46 -58.36 14.95
N ALA A 9 -15.91 -57.35 15.62
CA ALA A 9 -14.70 -57.37 16.47
C ALA A 9 -13.34 -57.75 15.81
N SER A 10 -12.37 -56.81 15.99
CA SER A 10 -10.92 -56.94 16.26
C SER A 10 -9.88 -57.33 15.19
N ASP A 11 -8.82 -56.49 15.19
CA ASP A 11 -7.39 -56.73 14.97
C ASP A 11 -6.84 -57.18 13.60
N ALA A 12 -5.99 -56.33 12.99
CA ALA A 12 -4.54 -56.54 12.83
C ALA A 12 -3.94 -55.95 11.53
N THR A 13 -2.86 -55.16 11.72
CA THR A 13 -1.61 -55.06 10.91
C THR A 13 -1.62 -54.61 9.44
N ASP A 14 -1.06 -53.41 9.25
CA ASP A 14 0.13 -53.06 8.43
C ASP A 14 0.12 -53.10 6.88
N ASP A 15 0.74 -52.03 6.34
CA ASP A 15 1.33 -51.76 5.03
C ASP A 15 0.51 -51.71 3.72
N GLY A 16 0.62 -50.56 3.03
CA GLY A 16 0.10 -50.31 1.68
C GLY A 16 0.41 -48.89 1.18
N THR A 17 1.63 -48.73 0.69
CA THR A 17 2.29 -47.50 0.20
C THR A 17 1.64 -46.87 -1.03
N GLY A 18 1.63 -45.53 -1.08
CA GLY A 18 1.19 -44.72 -2.22
C GLY A 18 1.44 -43.23 -2.01
N ALA A 19 2.67 -42.86 -1.68
CA ALA A 19 3.09 -41.48 -1.48
C ALA A 19 3.04 -40.70 -2.80
N THR A 20 1.91 -40.04 -3.03
CA THR A 20 1.82 -38.91 -3.96
C THR A 20 2.26 -37.64 -3.23
N ARG A 21 2.97 -36.79 -3.97
CA ARG A 21 3.37 -35.41 -3.66
C ARG A 21 2.66 -34.82 -2.45
N ARG A 22 3.46 -34.36 -1.48
CA ARG A 22 3.07 -33.39 -0.46
C ARG A 22 2.29 -32.25 -1.13
N ALA A 23 0.97 -32.35 -1.15
CA ALA A 23 0.11 -31.21 -1.02
C ALA A 23 0.64 -30.45 0.20
N ARG A 24 0.84 -29.13 0.07
CA ARG A 24 1.00 -28.26 1.23
C ARG A 24 -0.13 -28.63 2.19
N VAL A 25 0.23 -29.26 3.29
CA VAL A 25 -0.70 -29.63 4.35
C VAL A 25 -1.37 -28.32 4.74
N ARG A 26 -2.69 -28.24 4.53
CA ARG A 26 -3.56 -27.18 5.03
C ARG A 26 -3.16 -26.96 6.49
N VAL A 27 -2.57 -25.81 6.83
CA VAL A 27 -2.11 -25.53 8.20
C VAL A 27 -3.34 -25.20 9.05
N LEU A 28 -4.15 -26.21 9.33
CA LEU A 28 -5.03 -26.29 10.47
C LEU A 28 -4.21 -26.93 11.60
N ALA A 29 -3.19 -26.22 12.08
CA ALA A 29 -2.42 -26.61 13.26
C ALA A 29 -2.86 -25.80 14.48
N SER A 30 -4.16 -25.81 14.74
CA SER A 30 -4.68 -25.91 16.11
C SER A 30 -5.58 -27.15 16.12
N PRO A 31 -5.61 -27.95 17.20
CA PRO A 31 -6.47 -29.13 17.25
C PRO A 31 -7.89 -28.75 16.83
N ALA A 32 -8.46 -29.52 15.91
CA ALA A 32 -9.74 -29.24 15.23
C ALA A 32 -10.94 -29.06 16.19
N ASP A 33 -10.75 -29.34 17.48
CA ASP A 33 -11.75 -29.20 18.56
C ASP A 33 -11.58 -27.92 19.40
N GLY A 34 -10.65 -27.02 19.06
CA GLY A 34 -10.42 -25.77 19.80
C GLY A 34 -11.28 -24.60 19.29
N VAL A 35 -11.93 -23.87 20.21
CA VAL A 35 -12.75 -22.67 19.91
C VAL A 35 -12.00 -21.63 19.05
N HIS A 36 -10.67 -21.56 19.17
CA HIS A 36 -9.81 -20.68 18.39
C HIS A 36 -9.69 -21.05 16.90
N SER A 37 -9.87 -22.32 16.51
CA SER A 37 -9.85 -22.74 15.09
C SER A 37 -11.09 -22.25 14.35
N ALA A 38 -12.23 -22.13 15.04
CA ALA A 38 -13.48 -21.63 14.46
C ALA A 38 -13.46 -20.12 14.18
N LEU A 39 -12.45 -19.39 14.68
CA LEU A 39 -12.20 -17.98 14.40
C LEU A 39 -11.23 -17.75 13.23
N VAL A 40 -10.52 -18.77 12.77
CA VAL A 40 -9.72 -18.66 11.55
C VAL A 40 -10.70 -18.75 10.38
N PRO A 41 -10.75 -17.77 9.46
CA PRO A 41 -11.65 -17.85 8.30
C PRO A 41 -11.27 -19.06 7.44
N PRO A 42 -12.25 -19.80 6.90
CA PRO A 42 -13.69 -19.49 6.84
C PRO A 42 -14.53 -20.05 8.01
N GLY A 43 -13.99 -20.13 9.23
CA GLY A 43 -14.68 -20.71 10.37
C GLY A 43 -16.07 -20.10 10.67
N ALA A 44 -17.03 -20.95 11.05
CA ALA A 44 -18.41 -20.50 11.27
C ALA A 44 -18.57 -19.41 12.34
N LEU A 45 -17.73 -19.44 13.40
CA LEU A 45 -17.74 -18.39 14.42
C LEU A 45 -17.18 -17.08 13.88
N HIS A 46 -16.10 -17.14 13.09
CA HIS A 46 -15.55 -15.99 12.37
C HIS A 46 -16.60 -15.29 11.51
N HIS A 47 -17.35 -16.04 10.70
CA HIS A 47 -18.40 -15.48 9.85
C HIS A 47 -19.51 -14.81 10.67
N ARG A 48 -19.96 -15.43 11.77
CA ARG A 48 -21.00 -14.85 12.64
C ARG A 48 -20.55 -13.56 13.30
N VAL A 49 -19.31 -13.50 13.80
CA VAL A 49 -18.74 -12.27 14.38
C VAL A 49 -18.60 -11.19 13.32
N THR A 50 -18.06 -11.53 12.15
CA THR A 50 -17.89 -10.59 11.04
C THR A 50 -19.24 -10.03 10.56
N ALA A 51 -20.27 -10.87 10.49
CA ALA A 51 -21.63 -10.46 10.15
C ALA A 51 -22.22 -9.51 11.22
N ALA A 52 -22.07 -9.84 12.50
CA ALA A 52 -22.52 -8.99 13.60
C ALA A 52 -21.81 -7.63 13.60
N LEU A 53 -20.49 -7.61 13.37
CA LEU A 53 -19.70 -6.38 13.24
C LEU A 53 -20.16 -5.56 12.02
N ALA A 54 -20.31 -6.17 10.85
CA ALA A 54 -20.81 -5.50 9.65
C ALA A 54 -22.20 -4.87 9.86
N ASN A 55 -23.08 -5.54 10.62
CA ASN A 55 -24.42 -5.08 10.95
C ASN A 55 -24.49 -4.14 12.17
N TRP A 56 -23.35 -3.75 12.75
CA TRP A 56 -23.28 -2.91 13.94
C TRP A 56 -24.02 -3.49 15.16
N GLN A 57 -24.15 -4.82 15.21
CA GLN A 57 -24.67 -5.58 16.34
C GLN A 57 -23.53 -5.85 17.34
N LEU A 58 -23.00 -4.76 17.92
CA LEU A 58 -21.75 -4.81 18.71
C LEU A 58 -21.86 -5.71 19.95
N ASP A 59 -23.03 -5.73 20.60
CA ASP A 59 -23.29 -6.60 21.75
C ASP A 59 -23.36 -8.09 21.35
N ASP A 60 -23.87 -8.40 20.15
CA ASP A 60 -23.84 -9.77 19.62
C ASP A 60 -22.43 -10.21 19.28
N ALA A 61 -21.65 -9.34 18.62
CA ALA A 61 -20.25 -9.60 18.31
C ALA A 61 -19.44 -9.86 19.59
N GLU A 62 -19.67 -9.07 20.64
CA GLU A 62 -19.03 -9.25 21.95
C GLU A 62 -19.41 -10.58 22.61
N ARG A 63 -20.71 -10.92 22.64
CA ARG A 63 -21.19 -12.22 23.14
C ARG A 63 -20.62 -13.41 22.38
N LEU A 64 -20.42 -13.28 21.07
CA LEU A 64 -19.81 -14.33 20.25
C LEU A 64 -18.32 -14.47 20.55
N LEU A 65 -17.62 -13.36 20.75
CA LEU A 65 -16.18 -13.34 21.07
C LEU A 65 -15.87 -13.78 22.50
N SER A 66 -16.79 -13.61 23.46
CA SER A 66 -16.60 -14.05 24.85
C SER A 66 -16.55 -15.57 25.03
N VAL A 67 -16.98 -16.35 24.01
CA VAL A 67 -16.92 -17.82 24.03
C VAL A 67 -15.47 -18.33 23.86
N VAL A 68 -14.59 -17.50 23.32
CA VAL A 68 -13.22 -17.86 22.89
C VAL A 68 -12.21 -17.70 24.02
N ASP A 69 -12.40 -16.71 24.89
CA ASP A 69 -11.61 -16.47 26.09
C ASP A 69 -12.51 -15.74 27.10
N PRO A 70 -12.76 -16.30 28.30
CA PRO A 70 -13.65 -15.68 29.29
C PRO A 70 -13.02 -14.46 29.99
N SER A 71 -11.72 -14.17 29.75
CA SER A 71 -11.14 -12.90 30.21
C SER A 71 -11.77 -11.75 29.42
N SER A 72 -12.60 -10.98 30.11
CA SER A 72 -13.22 -9.78 29.56
C SER A 72 -12.10 -8.79 29.15
N PRO A 73 -12.16 -8.17 27.95
CA PRO A 73 -11.21 -7.11 27.57
C PRO A 73 -11.29 -5.88 28.49
N TYR A 74 -12.30 -5.81 29.36
CA TYR A 74 -12.53 -4.73 30.32
C TYR A 74 -12.02 -5.03 31.74
N GLU A 75 -11.55 -6.26 32.03
CA GLU A 75 -11.04 -6.63 33.36
C GLU A 75 -9.51 -6.71 33.36
N ALA A 76 -8.85 -5.57 33.57
CA ALA A 76 -7.52 -5.55 34.16
C ALA A 76 -7.67 -5.87 35.66
N GLY A 77 -7.83 -7.14 36.01
CA GLY A 77 -7.79 -7.60 37.39
C GLY A 77 -6.40 -7.37 38.01
N PRO A 78 -6.29 -7.00 39.30
CA PRO A 78 -5.02 -6.71 39.94
C PRO A 78 -4.13 -7.95 39.90
N ALA A 79 -2.86 -7.75 39.54
CA ALA A 79 -1.84 -8.79 39.60
C ALA A 79 -1.89 -9.48 40.98
N GLU A 80 -2.39 -10.71 41.03
CA GLU A 80 -2.33 -11.52 42.23
C GLU A 80 -0.88 -11.89 42.51
N ALA A 81 -0.24 -11.07 43.34
CA ALA A 81 0.96 -11.41 44.07
C ALA A 81 0.62 -12.57 45.04
N GLY A 82 0.87 -13.81 44.66
CA GLY A 82 0.66 -14.93 45.59
C GLY A 82 0.78 -16.34 45.03
N ALA A 83 2.02 -16.81 44.89
CA ALA A 83 2.42 -18.22 45.06
C ALA A 83 1.74 -19.30 44.18
N ALA A 84 2.35 -19.58 43.02
CA ALA A 84 2.54 -20.95 42.54
C ALA A 84 3.90 -21.04 41.82
N SER A 85 4.56 -22.17 42.03
CA SER A 85 5.96 -22.50 41.75
C SER A 85 6.47 -22.18 40.34
N ALA A 86 7.69 -21.64 40.31
CA ALA A 86 8.52 -21.46 39.14
C ALA A 86 8.93 -22.80 38.50
N GLU A 87 8.12 -23.27 37.55
CA GLU A 87 8.56 -24.17 36.48
C GLU A 87 8.10 -23.58 35.15
N THR A 88 9.03 -22.92 34.45
CA THR A 88 9.04 -22.68 32.99
C THR A 88 7.68 -22.60 32.28
N ALA A 89 6.89 -21.56 32.56
CA ALA A 89 5.89 -21.11 31.60
C ALA A 89 6.61 -20.37 30.48
N ARG A 90 7.01 -21.09 29.42
CA ARG A 90 7.20 -20.44 28.11
C ARG A 90 5.84 -19.86 27.74
N ASP A 91 5.77 -18.57 27.45
CA ASP A 91 4.60 -18.01 26.78
C ASP A 91 4.29 -18.91 25.56
N PRO A 92 3.06 -19.44 25.45
CA PRO A 92 2.72 -20.27 24.30
C PRO A 92 2.90 -19.43 23.04
N GLU A 93 3.55 -20.01 22.02
CA GLU A 93 3.70 -19.36 20.71
C GLU A 93 2.34 -18.79 20.25
N PRO A 94 2.29 -17.57 19.69
CA PRO A 94 1.04 -16.93 19.31
C PRO A 94 0.32 -17.79 18.28
N SER A 95 -0.83 -18.36 18.66
CA SER A 95 -1.63 -19.17 17.75
C SER A 95 -2.39 -18.28 16.76
N LEU A 96 -2.50 -18.73 15.51
CA LEU A 96 -3.24 -18.03 14.45
C LEU A 96 -4.69 -17.70 14.86
N GLY A 97 -5.34 -18.59 15.61
CA GLY A 97 -6.69 -18.35 16.13
C GLY A 97 -6.76 -17.22 17.16
N ARG A 98 -5.70 -16.97 17.93
CA ARG A 98 -5.62 -15.80 18.81
C ARG A 98 -5.42 -14.51 18.01
N ALA A 99 -4.60 -14.54 16.97
CA ALA A 99 -4.40 -13.39 16.07
C ALA A 99 -5.71 -12.95 15.39
N TRP A 100 -6.52 -13.91 14.94
CA TRP A 100 -7.85 -13.63 14.39
C TRP A 100 -8.83 -13.10 15.44
N ALA A 101 -8.85 -13.67 16.65
CA ALA A 101 -9.66 -13.17 17.75
C ALA A 101 -9.31 -11.71 18.09
N ASP A 102 -8.03 -11.40 18.19
CA ASP A 102 -7.53 -10.06 18.52
C ASP A 102 -7.87 -9.06 17.42
N THR A 103 -7.79 -9.47 16.15
CA THR A 103 -8.21 -8.64 15.01
C THR A 103 -9.70 -8.29 15.07
N LEU A 104 -10.58 -9.27 15.36
CA LEU A 104 -12.03 -9.04 15.49
C LEU A 104 -12.38 -8.20 16.72
N ARG A 105 -11.68 -8.39 17.84
CA ARG A 105 -11.82 -7.56 19.04
C ARG A 105 -11.38 -6.13 18.80
N ALA A 106 -10.28 -5.93 18.09
CA ALA A 106 -9.84 -4.59 17.70
C ALA A 106 -10.93 -3.89 16.88
N GLU A 107 -11.47 -4.55 15.84
CA GLU A 107 -12.57 -3.99 15.06
C GLU A 107 -13.80 -3.65 15.92
N LEU A 108 -14.19 -4.53 16.85
CA LEU A 108 -15.28 -4.28 17.80
C LEU A 108 -15.04 -2.99 18.62
N LEU A 109 -13.84 -2.84 19.19
CA LEU A 109 -13.48 -1.65 19.98
C LEU A 109 -13.49 -0.38 19.14
N VAL A 110 -12.96 -0.42 17.91
CA VAL A 110 -13.00 0.74 16.99
C VAL A 110 -14.44 1.16 16.71
N ARG A 111 -15.33 0.21 16.46
CA ARG A 111 -16.75 0.49 16.21
C ARG A 111 -17.44 1.03 17.45
N ARG A 112 -17.13 0.53 18.66
CA ARG A 112 -17.65 1.09 19.93
C ARG A 112 -17.18 2.52 20.16
N LEU A 113 -15.90 2.81 19.94
CA LEU A 113 -15.35 4.18 20.01
C LEU A 113 -16.09 5.12 19.07
N ARG A 114 -16.37 4.65 17.85
CA ARG A 114 -17.12 5.43 16.86
C ARG A 114 -18.56 5.72 17.29
N VAL A 115 -19.26 4.74 17.88
CA VAL A 115 -20.60 4.95 18.48
C VAL A 115 -20.53 5.96 19.63
N ALA A 116 -19.45 5.94 20.40
CA ALA A 116 -19.21 6.88 21.49
C ALA A 116 -18.78 8.29 21.01
N GLY A 117 -18.58 8.50 19.71
CA GLY A 117 -18.19 9.79 19.14
C GLY A 117 -16.68 10.04 19.11
N PHE A 118 -15.85 9.00 19.19
CA PHE A 118 -14.39 9.12 19.25
C PHE A 118 -13.67 8.38 18.10
N THR A 119 -12.49 8.89 17.72
CA THR A 119 -11.53 8.18 16.84
C THR A 119 -10.70 7.17 17.65
N LEU A 120 -9.94 6.31 16.95
CA LEU A 120 -9.00 5.38 17.58
C LEU A 120 -7.80 6.07 18.27
N VAL A 121 -7.64 7.39 18.09
CA VAL A 121 -6.64 8.21 18.81
C VAL A 121 -7.30 8.95 20.00
N GLY A 122 -8.60 8.72 20.24
CA GLY A 122 -9.36 9.36 21.31
C GLY A 122 -9.85 10.77 20.99
N GLU A 123 -9.80 11.21 19.73
CA GLU A 123 -10.29 12.53 19.32
C GLU A 123 -11.82 12.51 19.14
N PRO A 124 -12.55 13.53 19.61
CA PRO A 124 -14.00 13.63 19.36
C PRO A 124 -14.29 13.89 17.88
N LEU A 125 -15.29 13.20 17.33
CA LEU A 125 -15.67 13.27 15.92
C LEU A 125 -16.30 14.62 15.49
N ASP A 126 -16.76 15.44 16.45
CA ASP A 126 -17.46 16.72 16.24
C ASP A 126 -16.81 17.92 17.00
N ALA A 127 -15.49 18.11 16.92
CA ALA A 127 -14.85 19.34 17.42
C ALA A 127 -14.53 20.31 16.26
N PRO A 128 -15.13 21.52 16.22
CA PRO A 128 -14.61 22.59 15.37
C PRO A 128 -13.23 23.02 15.89
N GLU A 129 -12.32 23.29 14.96
CA GLU A 129 -10.95 23.74 15.21
C GLU A 129 -10.89 24.78 16.33
N ALA A 130 -10.27 24.43 17.45
CA ALA A 130 -9.85 25.37 18.48
C ALA A 130 -8.53 24.88 19.11
N THR A 131 -7.45 25.57 18.73
CA THR A 131 -6.31 25.99 19.56
C THR A 131 -6.01 25.17 20.83
N GLU A 132 -5.02 24.29 20.74
CA GLU A 132 -3.69 24.37 21.38
C GLU A 132 -3.00 23.01 21.18
N SER A 133 -1.74 23.02 20.73
CA SER A 133 -0.94 21.80 20.65
C SER A 133 -0.67 21.29 22.06
N LEU A 134 -1.48 20.33 22.54
CA LEU A 134 -1.13 19.53 23.70
C LEU A 134 -0.20 18.41 23.25
N ASP A 135 1.02 18.43 23.79
CA ASP A 135 2.01 17.37 23.64
C ASP A 135 1.47 16.07 24.25
N LEU A 136 1.01 15.16 23.38
CA LEU A 136 0.47 13.84 23.75
C LEU A 136 1.56 12.79 24.02
N HIS A 137 2.83 13.18 24.13
CA HIS A 137 3.92 12.25 24.46
C HIS A 137 4.52 12.41 25.87
N ALA A 138 4.08 13.39 26.66
CA ALA A 138 4.63 13.60 28.00
C ALA A 138 4.21 12.53 29.06
N GLY A 139 3.15 11.75 28.82
CA GLY A 139 2.60 10.82 29.82
C GLY A 139 2.97 9.35 29.69
N VAL A 140 3.58 8.93 28.58
CA VAL A 140 3.96 7.51 28.38
C VAL A 140 5.23 7.14 29.16
N ALA A 141 5.97 8.14 29.65
CA ALA A 141 7.11 7.92 30.54
C ALA A 141 6.72 7.54 31.97
N ASP A 142 5.54 7.96 32.46
CA ASP A 142 5.10 7.68 33.84
C ASP A 142 4.35 6.35 33.97
N LEU A 143 4.11 5.65 32.85
CA LEU A 143 3.48 4.32 32.82
C LEU A 143 4.47 3.17 33.08
N LEU A 144 5.74 3.48 33.39
CA LEU A 144 6.79 2.48 33.61
C LEU A 144 7.50 2.56 34.97
N ASP A 145 7.29 3.58 35.81
CA ASP A 145 7.88 3.62 37.14
C ASP A 145 6.82 3.89 38.23
N GLY A 146 6.68 2.91 39.13
CA GLY A 146 5.58 2.77 40.07
C GLY A 146 5.44 3.87 41.14
N GLY A 147 4.20 4.05 41.58
CA GLY A 147 3.86 4.81 42.78
C GLY A 147 2.38 4.66 43.13
N ASP A 148 2.10 4.04 44.29
CA ASP A 148 0.80 4.00 44.95
C ASP A 148 0.12 5.38 45.04
N GLY A 149 -1.18 5.49 44.72
CA GLY A 149 -1.95 6.70 45.02
C GLY A 149 -3.34 6.89 44.38
N ALA A 150 -4.36 6.22 44.92
CA ALA A 150 -5.75 6.70 45.11
C ALA A 150 -6.64 7.18 43.93
N ARG A 151 -7.66 6.34 43.64
CA ARG A 151 -9.12 6.59 43.42
C ARG A 151 -9.64 7.46 42.25
N ASP A 152 -10.32 6.77 41.33
CA ASP A 152 -11.76 6.86 40.96
C ASP A 152 -12.40 8.23 40.69
N ASP A 153 -12.67 8.52 39.42
CA ASP A 153 -13.98 9.02 38.95
C ASP A 153 -14.09 8.77 37.42
N GLY A 154 -15.23 8.22 36.98
CA GLY A 154 -15.50 7.78 35.61
C GLY A 154 -15.53 8.89 34.56
N ASP A 155 -14.36 9.32 34.10
CA ASP A 155 -14.23 10.18 32.92
C ASP A 155 -14.40 9.34 31.63
N PRO A 156 -15.45 9.54 30.83
CA PRO A 156 -15.66 8.82 29.57
C PRO A 156 -14.50 9.01 28.57
N ARG A 157 -13.68 10.06 28.72
CA ARG A 157 -12.46 10.23 27.92
C ARG A 157 -11.34 9.28 28.33
N SER A 158 -11.20 8.97 29.62
CA SER A 158 -10.23 8.01 30.15
C SER A 158 -10.55 6.58 29.72
N GLU A 159 -11.84 6.22 29.72
CA GLU A 159 -12.33 4.93 29.23
C GLU A 159 -12.13 4.80 27.71
N SER A 160 -12.44 5.84 26.94
CA SER A 160 -12.24 5.86 25.48
C SER A 160 -10.75 5.77 25.10
N ALA A 161 -9.86 6.46 25.82
CA ALA A 161 -8.42 6.36 25.62
C ALA A 161 -7.89 4.95 25.93
N SER A 162 -8.44 4.29 26.96
CA SER A 162 -8.09 2.91 27.31
C SER A 162 -8.51 1.92 26.23
N HIS A 163 -9.73 2.05 25.68
CA HIS A 163 -10.20 1.23 24.56
C HIS A 163 -9.39 1.44 23.28
N ALA A 164 -9.00 2.69 22.99
CA ALA A 164 -8.12 3.02 21.88
C ALA A 164 -6.74 2.35 22.02
N ALA A 165 -6.12 2.45 23.19
CA ALA A 165 -4.82 1.83 23.46
C ALA A 165 -4.88 0.30 23.33
N LEU A 166 -5.95 -0.32 23.84
CA LEU A 166 -6.18 -1.76 23.73
C LEU A 166 -6.36 -2.19 22.27
N ALA A 167 -7.16 -1.47 21.47
CA ALA A 167 -7.34 -1.78 20.05
C ALA A 167 -6.01 -1.73 19.29
N ILE A 168 -5.17 -0.72 19.54
CA ILE A 168 -3.83 -0.61 18.93
C ILE A 168 -2.94 -1.78 19.33
N ALA A 169 -2.96 -2.18 20.60
CA ALA A 169 -2.16 -3.31 21.09
C ALA A 169 -2.60 -4.64 20.45
N LEU A 170 -3.91 -4.86 20.31
CA LEU A 170 -4.48 -6.04 19.66
C LEU A 170 -4.09 -6.12 18.18
N VAL A 171 -4.22 -5.02 17.42
CA VAL A 171 -3.79 -4.99 16.00
C VAL A 171 -2.31 -5.29 15.87
N ARG A 172 -1.45 -4.67 16.71
CA ARG A 172 0.00 -4.90 16.68
C ARG A 172 0.36 -6.35 16.99
N SER A 173 -0.26 -6.93 18.01
CA SER A 173 -0.08 -8.33 18.40
C SER A 173 -0.50 -9.28 17.27
N ALA A 174 -1.69 -9.07 16.70
CA ALA A 174 -2.20 -9.87 15.60
C ALA A 174 -1.31 -9.76 14.35
N LYS A 175 -0.86 -8.56 14.00
CA LYS A 175 0.03 -8.33 12.84
C LYS A 175 1.35 -9.09 12.99
N ALA A 176 1.99 -9.02 14.15
CA ALA A 176 3.21 -9.77 14.43
C ALA A 176 3.00 -11.30 14.33
N ALA A 177 1.84 -11.80 14.75
CA ALA A 177 1.49 -13.21 14.62
C ALA A 177 1.25 -13.63 13.16
N PHE A 178 0.60 -12.79 12.35
CA PHE A 178 0.43 -13.04 10.91
C PHE A 178 1.76 -12.98 10.15
N ASP A 179 2.66 -12.04 10.50
CA ASP A 179 3.99 -11.93 9.89
C ASP A 179 4.89 -13.12 10.27
N ALA A 180 4.68 -13.72 11.44
CA ALA A 180 5.36 -14.94 11.87
C ALA A 180 4.79 -16.21 11.24
N ALA A 181 3.57 -16.16 10.68
CA ALA A 181 2.97 -17.28 9.96
C ALA A 181 3.61 -17.40 8.57
N ASP A 182 4.18 -18.56 8.25
CA ASP A 182 4.75 -18.87 6.92
C ASP A 182 3.63 -19.19 5.89
N ASP A 183 2.61 -18.33 5.83
CA ASP A 183 1.43 -18.44 4.95
C ASP A 183 1.00 -17.05 4.44
N ASP A 184 1.37 -16.76 3.18
CA ASP A 184 1.07 -15.51 2.51
C ASP A 184 -0.44 -15.19 2.43
N LEU A 185 -1.31 -16.21 2.36
CA LEU A 185 -2.75 -15.99 2.26
C LEU A 185 -3.33 -15.56 3.61
N GLN A 186 -2.89 -16.19 4.71
CA GLN A 186 -3.30 -15.77 6.06
C GLN A 186 -2.80 -14.36 6.38
N ARG A 187 -1.56 -14.05 5.99
CA ARG A 187 -1.00 -12.71 6.14
C ARG A 187 -1.77 -11.68 5.31
N ALA A 188 -2.10 -11.98 4.05
CA ALA A 188 -2.92 -11.12 3.20
C ALA A 188 -4.31 -10.89 3.80
N ALA A 189 -4.94 -11.93 4.34
CA ALA A 189 -6.25 -11.86 4.98
C ALA A 189 -6.23 -10.97 6.22
N GLY A 190 -5.20 -11.11 7.07
CA GLY A 190 -4.98 -10.25 8.23
C GLY A 190 -4.82 -8.78 7.84
N LEU A 191 -3.94 -8.49 6.88
CA LEU A 191 -3.69 -7.13 6.37
C LEU A 191 -4.93 -6.51 5.73
N ALA A 192 -5.72 -7.25 4.95
CA ALA A 192 -6.96 -6.75 4.36
C ALA A 192 -7.99 -6.34 5.43
N ARG A 193 -8.06 -7.07 6.55
CA ARG A 193 -8.91 -6.69 7.70
C ARG A 193 -8.33 -5.51 8.48
N HIS A 194 -7.01 -5.46 8.69
CA HIS A 194 -6.37 -4.32 9.33
C HIS A 194 -6.61 -3.04 8.53
N ALA A 195 -6.51 -3.09 7.20
CA ALA A 195 -6.81 -1.95 6.34
C ALA A 195 -8.24 -1.42 6.55
N ARG A 196 -9.21 -2.31 6.76
CA ARG A 196 -10.59 -1.95 7.10
C ARG A 196 -10.69 -1.29 8.48
N ILE A 197 -9.98 -1.79 9.48
CA ILE A 197 -9.92 -1.18 10.82
C ILE A 197 -9.31 0.23 10.74
N GLU A 198 -8.28 0.41 9.93
CA GLU A 198 -7.63 1.69 9.70
C GLU A 198 -8.57 2.71 9.03
N LEU A 199 -9.36 2.25 8.04
CA LEU A 199 -10.43 3.06 7.43
C LEU A 199 -11.48 3.50 8.45
N LEU A 200 -11.95 2.58 9.31
CA LEU A 200 -12.90 2.90 10.38
C LEU A 200 -12.33 3.93 11.36
N SER A 201 -11.01 3.97 11.51
CA SER A 201 -10.25 4.89 12.35
C SER A 201 -9.90 6.21 11.67
N ARG A 202 -10.36 6.45 10.43
CA ARG A 202 -10.00 7.60 9.57
C ARG A 202 -8.50 7.74 9.27
N ARG A 203 -7.71 6.66 9.41
CA ARG A 203 -6.28 6.65 9.09
C ARG A 203 -6.06 6.10 7.68
N ILE A 204 -6.42 6.92 6.70
CA ILE A 204 -6.45 6.53 5.27
C ILE A 204 -5.06 6.05 4.82
N ASP A 205 -3.98 6.77 5.13
CA ASP A 205 -2.64 6.38 4.65
C ASP A 205 -2.21 5.00 5.17
N ALA A 206 -2.49 4.69 6.43
CA ALA A 206 -2.21 3.38 7.02
C ALA A 206 -3.06 2.26 6.39
N ALA A 207 -4.36 2.52 6.18
CA ALA A 207 -5.24 1.58 5.50
C ALA A 207 -4.75 1.22 4.10
N MET A 208 -4.18 2.21 3.41
CA MET A 208 -3.69 2.04 2.06
C MET A 208 -2.38 1.27 2.01
N ASP A 209 -1.44 1.55 2.91
CA ASP A 209 -0.20 0.78 3.03
C ASP A 209 -0.52 -0.72 3.26
N GLU A 210 -1.48 -1.01 4.15
CA GLU A 210 -1.91 -2.38 4.42
C GLU A 210 -2.65 -3.01 3.24
N ALA A 211 -3.49 -2.26 2.54
CA ALA A 211 -4.16 -2.75 1.32
C ALA A 211 -3.16 -3.07 0.19
N VAL A 212 -2.12 -2.24 0.01
CA VAL A 212 -1.03 -2.48 -0.97
C VAL A 212 -0.23 -3.71 -0.59
N GLU A 213 0.08 -3.89 0.69
CA GLU A 213 0.81 -5.05 1.19
C GLU A 213 -0.02 -6.34 1.00
N ALA A 214 -1.31 -6.34 1.39
CA ALA A 214 -2.23 -7.45 1.18
C ALA A 214 -2.34 -7.81 -0.31
N ALA A 215 -2.56 -6.81 -1.17
CA ALA A 215 -2.61 -6.96 -2.61
C ALA A 215 -1.36 -7.64 -3.18
N SER A 216 -0.18 -7.38 -2.59
CA SER A 216 1.10 -7.91 -3.05
C SER A 216 1.31 -9.39 -2.77
N LEU A 217 0.64 -9.92 -1.75
CA LEU A 217 0.70 -11.32 -1.34
C LEU A 217 -0.32 -12.20 -2.09
N LEU A 218 -1.34 -11.59 -2.71
CA LEU A 218 -2.43 -12.31 -3.39
C LEU A 218 -2.04 -12.71 -4.83
N ASP A 219 -1.20 -13.73 -4.95
CA ASP A 219 -0.79 -14.30 -6.24
C ASP A 219 -1.98 -14.89 -7.02
N PRO A 220 -2.13 -14.58 -8.34
CA PRO A 220 -3.13 -15.23 -9.18
C PRO A 220 -3.05 -16.76 -9.21
N ALA A 221 -1.90 -17.35 -8.88
CA ALA A 221 -1.69 -18.80 -8.82
C ALA A 221 -2.08 -19.44 -7.46
N LEU A 222 -2.58 -18.67 -6.49
CA LEU A 222 -3.08 -19.22 -5.24
C LEU A 222 -4.25 -20.19 -5.50
N PRO A 223 -4.34 -21.31 -4.76
CA PRO A 223 -5.43 -22.25 -4.94
C PRO A 223 -6.77 -21.60 -4.58
N PRO A 224 -7.86 -21.90 -5.32
CA PRO A 224 -9.17 -21.35 -5.02
C PRO A 224 -9.75 -22.04 -3.78
N ASP A 225 -9.86 -21.28 -2.69
CA ASP A 225 -10.53 -21.67 -1.46
C ASP A 225 -11.38 -20.52 -0.89
N ALA A 226 -12.19 -20.80 0.14
CA ALA A 226 -13.08 -19.80 0.73
C ALA A 226 -12.34 -18.63 1.38
N LEU A 227 -11.12 -18.85 1.92
CA LEU A 227 -10.30 -17.80 2.52
C LEU A 227 -9.82 -16.81 1.45
N LEU A 228 -9.42 -17.29 0.27
CA LEU A 228 -9.05 -16.44 -0.87
C LEU A 228 -10.24 -15.60 -1.32
N VAL A 229 -11.44 -16.18 -1.41
CA VAL A 229 -12.67 -15.44 -1.78
C VAL A 229 -12.97 -14.33 -0.77
N ASP A 230 -12.96 -14.65 0.53
CA ASP A 230 -13.19 -13.67 1.61
C ASP A 230 -12.14 -12.55 1.60
N THR A 231 -10.88 -12.91 1.38
CA THR A 231 -9.76 -11.95 1.36
C THR A 231 -9.85 -11.00 0.16
N LEU A 232 -10.09 -11.54 -1.04
CA LEU A 232 -10.26 -10.74 -2.26
C LEU A 232 -11.46 -9.81 -2.13
N GLY A 233 -12.58 -10.30 -1.59
CA GLY A 233 -13.80 -9.49 -1.38
C GLY A 233 -13.60 -8.40 -0.32
N THR A 234 -12.92 -8.71 0.78
CA THR A 234 -12.58 -7.73 1.82
C THR A 234 -11.68 -6.63 1.26
N LEU A 235 -10.62 -7.02 0.53
CA LEU A 235 -9.72 -6.07 -0.12
C LEU A 235 -10.46 -5.21 -1.17
N ALA A 236 -11.34 -5.80 -1.98
CA ALA A 236 -12.17 -5.05 -2.92
C ALA A 236 -13.06 -4.02 -2.21
N GLY A 237 -13.66 -4.38 -1.08
CA GLY A 237 -14.44 -3.45 -0.24
C GLY A 237 -13.60 -2.28 0.27
N VAL A 238 -12.41 -2.57 0.82
CA VAL A 238 -11.44 -1.56 1.27
C VAL A 238 -11.03 -0.63 0.12
N LEU A 239 -10.70 -1.19 -1.05
CA LEU A 239 -10.34 -0.41 -2.23
C LEU A 239 -11.49 0.47 -2.74
N ALA A 240 -12.73 -0.01 -2.64
CA ALA A 240 -13.91 0.78 -2.99
C ALA A 240 -14.15 1.93 -2.00
N ASP A 241 -13.96 1.68 -0.69
CA ASP A 241 -14.03 2.73 0.34
C ASP A 241 -12.92 3.78 0.18
N LEU A 242 -11.76 3.37 -0.36
CA LEU A 242 -10.65 4.22 -0.79
C LEU A 242 -10.84 4.86 -2.17
N GLU A 243 -11.98 4.65 -2.83
CA GLU A 243 -12.34 5.21 -4.14
C GLU A 243 -11.41 4.82 -5.31
N LEU A 244 -10.79 3.65 -5.17
CA LEU A 244 -10.02 2.97 -6.20
C LEU A 244 -10.92 1.98 -6.95
N MET A 245 -12.05 2.48 -7.46
CA MET A 245 -13.11 1.66 -8.08
C MET A 245 -12.62 0.69 -9.17
N PRO A 246 -11.73 1.07 -10.11
CA PRO A 246 -11.22 0.13 -11.11
C PRO A 246 -10.48 -1.07 -10.48
N LEU A 247 -9.71 -0.83 -9.42
CA LEU A 247 -9.01 -1.89 -8.67
C LEU A 247 -9.99 -2.73 -7.86
N ALA A 248 -10.96 -2.09 -7.20
CA ALA A 248 -12.01 -2.80 -6.46
C ALA A 248 -12.78 -3.79 -7.36
N LEU A 249 -13.14 -3.37 -8.58
CA LEU A 249 -13.78 -4.24 -9.57
C LEU A 249 -12.90 -5.40 -10.02
N ASP A 250 -11.59 -5.18 -10.22
CA ASP A 250 -10.64 -6.25 -10.59
C ASP A 250 -10.54 -7.31 -9.50
N TYR A 251 -10.33 -6.89 -8.25
CA TYR A 251 -10.25 -7.79 -7.10
C TYR A 251 -11.58 -8.52 -6.83
N GLN A 252 -12.72 -7.84 -6.99
CA GLN A 252 -14.02 -8.48 -6.82
C GLN A 252 -14.35 -9.47 -7.95
N ARG A 253 -13.89 -9.21 -9.18
CA ARG A 253 -14.00 -10.17 -10.30
C ARG A 253 -13.17 -11.42 -10.03
N ARG A 254 -11.94 -11.24 -9.55
CA ARG A 254 -11.09 -12.35 -9.09
C ARG A 254 -11.74 -13.14 -7.95
N ALA A 255 -12.44 -12.48 -7.03
CA ALA A 255 -13.17 -13.16 -5.96
C ALA A 255 -14.27 -14.08 -6.51
N LEU A 256 -15.03 -13.61 -7.51
CA LEU A 256 -16.06 -14.42 -8.19
C LEU A 256 -15.44 -15.59 -8.98
N GLU A 257 -14.33 -15.36 -9.67
CA GLU A 257 -13.58 -16.43 -10.36
C GLU A 257 -13.07 -17.49 -9.38
N ALA A 258 -12.47 -17.07 -8.26
CA ALA A 258 -12.02 -17.96 -7.19
C ALA A 258 -13.18 -18.74 -6.57
N ALA A 259 -14.33 -18.10 -6.30
CA ALA A 259 -15.51 -18.76 -5.75
C ALA A 259 -16.05 -19.83 -6.70
N THR A 260 -16.12 -19.51 -8.00
CA THR A 260 -16.58 -20.44 -9.03
C THR A 260 -15.63 -21.64 -9.14
N ALA A 261 -14.33 -21.38 -9.18
CA ALA A 261 -13.32 -22.44 -9.24
C ALA A 261 -13.32 -23.32 -7.99
N ALA A 262 -13.52 -22.75 -6.80
CA ALA A 262 -13.61 -23.50 -5.55
C ALA A 262 -14.84 -24.43 -5.52
N ALA A 263 -15.99 -23.94 -6.02
CA ALA A 263 -17.20 -24.72 -6.17
C ALA A 263 -17.04 -25.88 -7.18
N GLU A 264 -16.42 -25.63 -8.34
CA GLU A 264 -16.20 -26.65 -9.38
C GLU A 264 -15.19 -27.73 -8.96
N GLN A 265 -14.13 -27.33 -8.25
CA GLN A 265 -13.07 -28.25 -7.82
C GLN A 265 -13.41 -29.02 -6.55
N GLY A 266 -14.48 -28.63 -5.83
CA GLY A 266 -14.86 -29.23 -4.55
C GLY A 266 -13.82 -29.01 -3.45
N THR A 267 -13.12 -27.86 -3.47
CA THR A 267 -12.08 -27.52 -2.48
C THR A 267 -12.65 -27.02 -1.15
N LEU A 268 -13.96 -26.75 -1.11
CA LEU A 268 -14.69 -26.27 0.05
C LEU A 268 -14.84 -27.37 1.10
N GLY A 269 -14.42 -27.08 2.33
CA GLY A 269 -14.63 -27.90 3.51
C GLY A 269 -16.08 -27.83 4.02
N PRO A 270 -16.44 -28.70 4.98
CA PRO A 270 -17.79 -28.71 5.57
C PRO A 270 -18.14 -27.41 6.32
N ASP A 271 -17.15 -26.64 6.76
CA ASP A 271 -17.33 -25.37 7.46
C ASP A 271 -17.35 -24.15 6.51
N ASP A 272 -17.03 -24.34 5.22
CA ASP A 272 -16.87 -23.25 4.24
C ASP A 272 -18.22 -22.78 3.63
N GLY A 273 -19.33 -23.41 4.05
CA GLY A 273 -20.68 -23.09 3.59
C GLY A 273 -21.07 -23.75 2.26
N ASP A 274 -22.26 -23.39 1.77
CA ASP A 274 -22.78 -23.89 0.49
C ASP A 274 -22.04 -23.21 -0.69
N PRO A 275 -21.45 -23.99 -1.63
CA PRO A 275 -20.76 -23.45 -2.79
C PRO A 275 -21.61 -22.47 -3.62
N ASP A 276 -22.90 -22.73 -3.78
CA ASP A 276 -23.80 -21.87 -4.56
C ASP A 276 -24.04 -20.54 -3.84
N VAL A 277 -24.11 -20.57 -2.50
CA VAL A 277 -24.21 -19.36 -1.67
C VAL A 277 -22.93 -18.52 -1.76
N LEU A 278 -21.76 -19.16 -1.78
CA LEU A 278 -20.47 -18.47 -1.91
C LEU A 278 -20.36 -17.76 -3.28
N VAL A 279 -20.68 -18.46 -4.37
CA VAL A 279 -20.64 -17.90 -5.74
C VAL A 279 -21.66 -16.77 -5.88
N ALA A 280 -22.89 -16.97 -5.43
CA ALA A 280 -23.94 -15.96 -5.50
C ALA A 280 -23.62 -14.72 -4.64
N GLY A 281 -22.98 -14.91 -3.48
CA GLY A 281 -22.49 -13.81 -2.65
C GLY A 281 -21.43 -12.97 -3.38
N ALA A 282 -20.41 -13.62 -3.96
CA ALA A 282 -19.37 -12.93 -4.72
C ALA A 282 -19.93 -12.20 -5.95
N ALA A 283 -20.90 -12.80 -6.66
CA ALA A 283 -21.59 -12.18 -7.79
C ALA A 283 -22.42 -10.98 -7.38
N THR A 284 -23.12 -11.05 -6.25
CA THR A 284 -23.92 -9.94 -5.69
C THR A 284 -23.03 -8.75 -5.35
N CYS A 285 -21.89 -8.98 -4.69
CA CYS A 285 -20.92 -7.94 -4.37
C CYS A 285 -20.33 -7.29 -5.63
N LEU A 286 -19.98 -8.07 -6.65
CA LEU A 286 -19.52 -7.52 -7.94
C LEU A 286 -20.61 -6.69 -8.62
N GLY A 287 -21.84 -7.19 -8.63
CA GLY A 287 -22.99 -6.47 -9.20
C GLY A 287 -23.25 -5.15 -8.49
N ALA A 288 -23.08 -5.08 -7.17
CA ALA A 288 -23.21 -3.85 -6.40
C ALA A 288 -22.18 -2.79 -6.81
N LEU A 289 -20.90 -3.17 -6.96
CA LEU A 289 -19.84 -2.26 -7.43
C LEU A 289 -20.08 -1.80 -8.88
N CYS A 290 -20.55 -2.68 -9.76
CA CYS A 290 -20.91 -2.29 -11.13
C CYS A 290 -22.06 -1.27 -11.15
N ALA A 291 -23.10 -1.45 -10.31
CA ALA A 291 -24.19 -0.49 -10.22
C ALA A 291 -23.70 0.88 -9.69
N GLU A 292 -22.81 0.88 -8.69
CA GLU A 292 -22.23 2.11 -8.16
C GLU A 292 -21.37 2.86 -9.20
N LEU A 293 -20.53 2.16 -9.95
CA LEU A 293 -19.78 2.76 -11.06
C LEU A 293 -20.72 3.31 -12.14
N GLY A 294 -21.79 2.58 -12.46
CA GLY A 294 -22.82 3.05 -13.40
C GLY A 294 -23.45 4.37 -12.94
N GLU A 295 -23.79 4.49 -11.65
CA GLU A 295 -24.32 5.74 -11.09
C GLU A 295 -23.28 6.86 -11.14
N ALA A 296 -22.01 6.60 -10.79
CA ALA A 296 -20.94 7.58 -10.91
C ALA A 296 -20.74 8.08 -12.36
N LEU A 297 -20.93 7.23 -13.36
CA LEU A 297 -20.84 7.63 -14.78
C LEU A 297 -22.07 8.45 -15.23
N LEU A 298 -23.28 8.09 -14.78
CA LEU A 298 -24.46 8.94 -14.99
C LEU A 298 -24.24 10.33 -14.38
N ASP A 299 -23.59 10.33 -13.24
CA ASP A 299 -23.30 11.49 -12.43
C ASP A 299 -22.29 12.44 -13.09
N ASP A 300 -21.32 11.88 -13.81
CA ASP A 300 -20.34 12.59 -14.63
C ASP A 300 -20.90 13.03 -16.00
N GLY A 301 -22.17 12.71 -16.29
CA GLY A 301 -22.82 13.05 -17.56
C GLY A 301 -22.49 12.10 -18.71
N GLU A 302 -22.06 10.87 -18.41
CA GLU A 302 -21.64 9.84 -19.36
C GLU A 302 -22.65 8.65 -19.41
N PRO A 303 -23.91 8.86 -19.84
CA PRO A 303 -24.95 7.83 -19.76
C PRO A 303 -24.70 6.63 -20.67
N GLU A 304 -24.04 6.83 -21.81
CA GLU A 304 -23.69 5.73 -22.72
C GLU A 304 -22.64 4.79 -22.10
N ALA A 305 -21.70 5.34 -21.34
CA ALA A 305 -20.69 4.58 -20.61
C ALA A 305 -21.29 3.84 -19.39
N ALA A 306 -22.35 4.36 -18.78
CA ALA A 306 -22.99 3.75 -17.62
C ALA A 306 -23.78 2.47 -17.93
N VAL A 307 -24.43 2.39 -19.10
CA VAL A 307 -25.34 1.30 -19.48
C VAL A 307 -24.70 -0.10 -19.40
N PRO A 308 -23.48 -0.35 -19.92
CA PRO A 308 -22.82 -1.65 -19.80
C PRO A 308 -22.65 -2.12 -18.36
N HIS A 309 -22.35 -1.21 -17.43
CA HIS A 309 -22.15 -1.54 -16.02
C HIS A 309 -23.44 -1.93 -15.32
N PHE A 310 -24.55 -1.23 -15.60
CA PHE A 310 -25.87 -1.65 -15.10
C PHE A 310 -26.33 -2.97 -15.71
N ALA A 311 -26.05 -3.21 -16.99
CA ALA A 311 -26.37 -4.48 -17.65
C ALA A 311 -25.59 -5.65 -17.02
N GLU A 312 -24.30 -5.46 -16.73
CA GLU A 312 -23.48 -6.44 -16.01
C GLU A 312 -24.00 -6.66 -14.58
N SER A 313 -24.35 -5.58 -13.86
CA SER A 313 -24.95 -5.65 -12.53
C SER A 313 -26.25 -6.46 -12.51
N ARG A 314 -27.16 -6.22 -13.48
CA ARG A 314 -28.41 -6.99 -13.63
C ARG A 314 -28.12 -8.47 -13.84
N ARG A 315 -27.24 -8.81 -14.79
CA ARG A 315 -26.89 -10.20 -15.11
C ARG A 315 -26.35 -10.96 -13.90
N LEU A 316 -25.47 -10.31 -13.14
CA LEU A 316 -24.87 -10.91 -11.94
C LEU A 316 -25.92 -11.12 -10.83
N ALA A 317 -26.81 -10.15 -10.62
CA ALA A 317 -27.88 -10.27 -9.64
C ALA A 317 -28.90 -11.36 -10.03
N GLU A 318 -29.28 -11.45 -11.30
CA GLU A 318 -30.14 -12.52 -11.82
C GLU A 318 -29.50 -13.91 -11.64
N GLN A 319 -28.21 -14.03 -11.91
CA GLN A 319 -27.44 -15.25 -11.68
C GLN A 319 -27.45 -15.64 -10.19
N ALA A 320 -27.18 -14.69 -9.29
CA ALA A 320 -27.20 -14.92 -7.86
C ALA A 320 -28.60 -15.34 -7.36
N LEU A 321 -29.67 -14.68 -7.82
CA LEU A 321 -31.05 -15.02 -7.47
C LEU A 321 -31.48 -16.39 -7.98
N ALA A 322 -30.93 -16.86 -9.10
CA ALA A 322 -31.21 -18.19 -9.63
C ALA A 322 -30.51 -19.31 -8.84
N GLN A 323 -29.37 -19.01 -8.20
CA GLN A 323 -28.57 -19.96 -7.43
C GLN A 323 -28.96 -20.01 -5.95
N LEU A 324 -29.36 -18.88 -5.36
CA LEU A 324 -29.66 -18.79 -3.94
C LEU A 324 -30.95 -19.52 -3.56
N PRO A 325 -30.95 -20.33 -2.49
CA PRO A 325 -32.19 -20.84 -1.93
C PRO A 325 -33.06 -19.71 -1.35
N PRO A 326 -34.40 -19.90 -1.27
CA PRO A 326 -35.34 -18.85 -0.87
C PRO A 326 -35.07 -18.23 0.51
N ASP A 327 -34.50 -19.02 1.42
CA ASP A 327 -34.21 -18.64 2.80
C ASP A 327 -32.74 -18.26 3.03
N ALA A 328 -31.94 -18.09 1.97
CA ALA A 328 -30.54 -17.71 2.10
C ALA A 328 -30.39 -16.24 2.55
N ASP A 329 -29.47 -15.98 3.48
CA ASP A 329 -29.19 -14.64 4.02
C ASP A 329 -28.87 -13.60 2.92
N GLY A 330 -28.26 -14.03 1.81
CA GLY A 330 -27.88 -13.16 0.69
C GLY A 330 -28.99 -12.79 -0.30
N ILE A 331 -30.18 -13.40 -0.22
CA ILE A 331 -31.21 -13.25 -1.27
C ILE A 331 -31.72 -11.81 -1.38
N VAL A 332 -31.90 -11.13 -0.24
CA VAL A 332 -32.38 -9.74 -0.20
C VAL A 332 -31.31 -8.79 -0.76
N ALA A 333 -30.03 -9.04 -0.49
CA ALA A 333 -28.94 -8.27 -1.06
C ALA A 333 -28.93 -8.38 -2.60
N ALA A 334 -29.08 -9.58 -3.16
CA ALA A 334 -29.20 -9.79 -4.59
C ALA A 334 -30.43 -9.07 -5.19
N GLN A 335 -31.57 -9.05 -4.48
CA GLN A 335 -32.76 -8.30 -4.90
C GLN A 335 -32.54 -6.79 -4.92
N VAL A 336 -31.81 -6.24 -3.94
CA VAL A 336 -31.46 -4.81 -3.91
C VAL A 336 -30.56 -4.44 -5.09
N VAL A 337 -29.52 -5.24 -5.36
CA VAL A 337 -28.62 -5.03 -6.50
C VAL A 337 -29.38 -5.12 -7.83
N HIS A 338 -30.24 -6.13 -7.99
CA HIS A 338 -31.10 -6.23 -9.16
C HIS A 338 -32.00 -4.99 -9.33
N GLY A 339 -32.65 -4.54 -8.25
CA GLY A 339 -33.46 -3.34 -8.25
C GLY A 339 -32.66 -2.08 -8.61
N ALA A 340 -31.45 -1.91 -8.09
CA ALA A 340 -30.56 -0.80 -8.42
C ALA A 340 -30.16 -0.83 -9.91
N ALA A 341 -29.84 -2.01 -10.46
CA ALA A 341 -29.53 -2.16 -11.87
C ALA A 341 -30.71 -1.78 -12.78
N LEU A 342 -31.94 -2.22 -12.44
CA LEU A 342 -33.15 -1.81 -13.15
C LEU A 342 -33.36 -0.29 -13.10
N VAL A 343 -33.11 0.33 -11.94
CA VAL A 343 -33.19 1.79 -11.79
C VAL A 343 -32.18 2.49 -12.70
N GLY A 344 -30.94 2.00 -12.78
CA GLY A 344 -29.91 2.51 -13.71
C GLY A 344 -30.28 2.37 -15.19
N LEU A 345 -30.96 1.28 -15.56
CA LEU A 345 -31.38 0.98 -16.94
C LEU A 345 -32.65 1.70 -17.40
N GLY A 346 -33.26 2.55 -16.57
CA GLY A 346 -34.52 3.22 -16.93
C GLY A 346 -35.79 2.45 -16.54
N GLU A 347 -35.67 1.24 -15.99
CA GLU A 347 -36.79 0.35 -15.66
C GLU A 347 -37.35 0.60 -14.25
N HIS A 348 -37.47 1.87 -13.85
CA HIS A 348 -37.75 2.27 -12.46
C HIS A 348 -39.05 1.69 -11.90
N ALA A 349 -40.10 1.61 -12.73
CA ALA A 349 -41.41 1.10 -12.33
C ALA A 349 -41.36 -0.39 -11.96
N ALA A 350 -40.55 -1.18 -12.66
CA ALA A 350 -40.34 -2.60 -12.36
C ALA A 350 -39.54 -2.79 -11.05
N ALA A 351 -38.64 -1.86 -10.73
CA ALA A 351 -37.79 -1.94 -9.55
C ALA A 351 -38.51 -1.62 -8.22
N THR A 352 -39.52 -0.73 -8.23
CA THR A 352 -40.14 -0.21 -6.98
C THR A 352 -40.80 -1.28 -6.12
N GLY A 353 -41.52 -2.23 -6.72
CA GLY A 353 -42.20 -3.31 -5.99
C GLY A 353 -41.21 -4.18 -5.20
N PRO A 354 -40.22 -4.78 -5.88
CA PRO A 354 -39.13 -5.53 -5.24
C PRO A 354 -38.36 -4.72 -4.18
N LEU A 355 -37.98 -3.47 -4.48
CA LEU A 355 -37.23 -2.62 -3.53
C LEU A 355 -38.04 -2.31 -2.26
N ARG A 356 -39.36 -2.08 -2.37
CA ARG A 356 -40.23 -1.93 -1.19
C ARG A 356 -40.29 -3.20 -0.35
N ALA A 357 -40.24 -4.38 -0.97
CA ALA A 357 -40.17 -5.64 -0.24
C ALA A 357 -38.82 -5.80 0.47
N ALA A 358 -37.72 -5.49 -0.22
CA ALA A 358 -36.38 -5.52 0.36
C ALA A 358 -36.23 -4.59 1.56
N VAL A 359 -36.73 -3.35 1.49
CA VAL A 359 -36.75 -2.42 2.65
C VAL A 359 -37.50 -3.01 3.84
N ARG A 360 -38.66 -3.65 3.63
CA ARG A 360 -39.41 -4.28 4.72
C ARG A 360 -38.65 -5.44 5.36
N ILE A 361 -38.02 -6.29 4.55
CA ILE A 361 -37.28 -7.45 5.05
C ILE A 361 -36.01 -7.00 5.78
N ALA A 362 -35.21 -6.11 5.18
CA ALA A 362 -34.00 -5.58 5.80
C ALA A 362 -34.28 -4.84 7.12
N SER A 363 -35.41 -4.12 7.18
CA SER A 363 -35.86 -3.49 8.43
C SER A 363 -36.25 -4.50 9.50
N ALA A 364 -36.75 -5.68 9.13
CA ALA A 364 -37.15 -6.73 10.07
C ALA A 364 -35.95 -7.57 10.54
N THR A 365 -34.97 -7.80 9.67
CA THR A 365 -33.74 -8.55 10.01
C THR A 365 -32.72 -7.71 10.78
N GLY A 366 -32.83 -6.37 10.72
CA GLY A 366 -31.94 -5.45 11.43
C GLY A 366 -30.59 -5.23 10.73
N ASP A 367 -30.45 -5.64 9.47
CA ASP A 367 -29.27 -5.34 8.65
C ASP A 367 -29.33 -3.88 8.18
N ARG A 368 -28.57 -3.02 8.88
CA ARG A 368 -28.56 -1.57 8.69
C ARG A 368 -27.90 -1.15 7.37
N ALA A 369 -26.86 -1.85 6.94
CA ALA A 369 -26.15 -1.52 5.71
C ALA A 369 -26.99 -1.89 4.48
N LEU A 370 -27.62 -3.07 4.51
CA LEU A 370 -28.55 -3.50 3.49
C LEU A 370 -29.80 -2.62 3.46
N LEU A 371 -30.33 -2.22 4.61
CA LEU A 371 -31.47 -1.31 4.70
C LEU A 371 -31.13 0.05 4.08
N ALA A 372 -29.97 0.63 4.40
CA ALA A 372 -29.53 1.91 3.82
C ALA A 372 -29.39 1.82 2.29
N SER A 373 -28.81 0.72 1.78
CA SER A 373 -28.69 0.46 0.34
C SER A 373 -30.06 0.30 -0.35
N ALA A 374 -30.98 -0.45 0.27
CA ALA A 374 -32.34 -0.64 -0.24
C ALA A 374 -33.14 0.67 -0.28
N LEU A 375 -33.02 1.50 0.76
CA LEU A 375 -33.66 2.82 0.84
C LEU A 375 -33.10 3.78 -0.21
N LEU A 376 -31.79 3.78 -0.42
CA LEU A 376 -31.14 4.58 -1.46
C LEU A 376 -31.64 4.19 -2.85
N ALA A 377 -31.63 2.89 -3.18
CA ALA A 377 -32.12 2.38 -4.46
C ALA A 377 -33.61 2.69 -4.67
N LEU A 378 -34.44 2.53 -3.62
CA LEU A 378 -35.86 2.87 -3.66
C LEU A 378 -36.08 4.39 -3.85
N GLY A 379 -35.31 5.22 -3.15
CA GLY A 379 -35.35 6.67 -3.27
C GLY A 379 -35.03 7.14 -4.69
N ARG A 380 -33.98 6.57 -5.30
CA ARG A 380 -33.64 6.79 -6.73
C ARG A 380 -34.79 6.39 -7.66
N ALA A 381 -35.38 5.21 -7.44
CA ALA A 381 -36.50 4.73 -8.25
C ALA A 381 -37.71 5.69 -8.19
N LEU A 382 -38.04 6.19 -7.00
CA LEU A 382 -39.15 7.12 -6.78
C LEU A 382 -38.87 8.50 -7.38
N ARG A 383 -37.63 9.02 -7.23
CA ARG A 383 -37.20 10.28 -7.83
C ARG A 383 -37.35 10.24 -9.35
N ARG A 384 -36.82 9.20 -9.99
CA ARG A 384 -36.90 9.02 -11.46
C ARG A 384 -38.32 8.77 -11.98
N GLN A 385 -39.27 8.41 -11.10
CA GLN A 385 -40.70 8.33 -11.42
C GLN A 385 -41.46 9.65 -11.21
N GLY A 386 -40.81 10.66 -10.63
CA GLY A 386 -41.44 11.94 -10.28
C GLY A 386 -42.16 11.95 -8.92
N ASP A 387 -42.02 10.90 -8.09
CA ASP A 387 -42.52 10.91 -6.70
C ASP A 387 -41.49 11.56 -5.77
N GLY A 388 -41.39 12.89 -5.84
CA GLY A 388 -40.39 13.64 -5.07
C GLY A 388 -40.55 13.53 -3.56
N ARG A 389 -41.79 13.44 -3.05
CA ARG A 389 -42.04 13.28 -1.60
C ARG A 389 -41.65 11.90 -1.11
N GLY A 390 -42.00 10.85 -1.87
CA GLY A 390 -41.57 9.49 -1.54
C GLY A 390 -40.05 9.35 -1.60
N ALA A 391 -39.41 9.97 -2.61
CA ALA A 391 -37.96 9.98 -2.74
C ALA A 391 -37.27 10.66 -1.55
N ASP A 392 -37.69 11.87 -1.17
CA ASP A 392 -37.15 12.62 -0.02
C ASP A 392 -37.18 11.77 1.26
N GLU A 393 -38.33 11.12 1.54
CA GLU A 393 -38.49 10.30 2.73
C GLU A 393 -37.51 9.11 2.77
N GLN A 394 -37.33 8.39 1.65
CA GLN A 394 -36.44 7.23 1.63
C GLN A 394 -34.97 7.65 1.66
N LEU A 395 -34.60 8.69 0.89
CA LEU A 395 -33.22 9.17 0.80
C LEU A 395 -32.75 9.79 2.12
N ALA A 396 -33.60 10.54 2.81
CA ALA A 396 -33.27 11.09 4.13
C ALA A 396 -33.04 9.98 5.18
N LYS A 397 -33.84 8.91 5.15
CA LYS A 397 -33.62 7.72 6.01
C LYS A 397 -32.31 7.00 5.66
N ALA A 398 -32.02 6.85 4.36
CA ALA A 398 -30.76 6.27 3.91
C ALA A 398 -29.56 7.09 4.40
N LEU A 399 -29.63 8.43 4.30
CA LEU A 399 -28.60 9.34 4.79
C LEU A 399 -28.41 9.22 6.31
N SER A 400 -29.50 9.17 7.07
CA SER A 400 -29.45 9.03 8.53
C SER A 400 -28.75 7.74 8.94
N LEU A 401 -29.17 6.59 8.37
CA LEU A 401 -28.56 5.29 8.64
C LEU A 401 -27.09 5.26 8.22
N ALA A 402 -26.76 5.79 7.04
CA ALA A 402 -25.40 5.81 6.55
C ALA A 402 -24.48 6.71 7.40
N THR A 403 -25.02 7.78 7.98
CA THR A 403 -24.28 8.67 8.89
C THR A 403 -24.07 8.02 10.24
N GLU A 404 -25.14 7.50 10.86
CA GLU A 404 -25.12 6.83 12.18
C GLU A 404 -24.19 5.61 12.19
N HIS A 405 -24.18 4.84 11.11
CA HIS A 405 -23.40 3.61 10.99
C HIS A 405 -22.14 3.76 10.16
N GLY A 406 -21.76 5.00 9.86
CA GLY A 406 -20.46 5.28 9.29
C GLY A 406 -20.18 4.59 7.96
N LEU A 407 -21.16 4.60 7.06
CA LEU A 407 -21.14 4.02 5.71
C LEU A 407 -20.83 5.13 4.69
N PRO A 408 -19.55 5.46 4.44
CA PRO A 408 -19.17 6.70 3.77
C PRO A 408 -19.67 6.75 2.31
N ARG A 409 -19.56 5.66 1.56
CA ARG A 409 -20.05 5.57 0.17
C ARG A 409 -21.55 5.80 0.05
N LEU A 410 -22.33 5.14 0.92
CA LEU A 410 -23.80 5.28 0.93
C LEU A 410 -24.23 6.68 1.41
N ARG A 411 -23.53 7.25 2.39
CA ARG A 411 -23.77 8.61 2.87
C ARG A 411 -23.61 9.62 1.73
N ARG A 412 -22.52 9.53 0.98
CA ARG A 412 -22.26 10.41 -0.18
C ARG A 412 -23.30 10.26 -1.27
N SER A 413 -23.62 9.01 -1.62
CA SER A 413 -24.66 8.72 -2.59
C SER A 413 -26.00 9.33 -2.17
N ALA A 414 -26.38 9.21 -0.88
CA ALA A 414 -27.62 9.79 -0.38
C ALA A 414 -27.58 11.33 -0.35
N LEU A 415 -26.48 11.96 0.07
CA LEU A 415 -26.29 13.42 0.03
C LEU A 415 -26.45 13.97 -1.38
N ARG A 416 -25.80 13.32 -2.35
CA ARG A 416 -25.87 13.70 -3.76
C ARG A 416 -27.28 13.55 -4.33
N GLU A 417 -27.96 12.44 -4.06
CA GLU A 417 -29.34 12.22 -4.51
C GLU A 417 -30.32 13.23 -3.91
N LEU A 418 -30.18 13.57 -2.62
CA LEU A 418 -30.99 14.61 -1.96
C LEU A 418 -30.71 15.99 -2.54
N CYS A 419 -29.44 16.32 -2.80
CA CYS A 419 -29.06 17.56 -3.48
C CYS A 419 -29.72 17.65 -4.87
N THR A 420 -29.63 16.57 -5.66
CA THR A 420 -30.21 16.50 -7.00
C THR A 420 -31.74 16.62 -6.95
N LEU A 421 -32.39 15.89 -6.04
CA LEU A 421 -33.83 15.95 -5.84
C LEU A 421 -34.30 17.39 -5.51
N HIS A 422 -33.66 18.06 -4.56
CA HIS A 422 -34.07 19.41 -4.17
C HIS A 422 -33.71 20.47 -5.22
N ALA A 423 -32.68 20.25 -6.04
CA ALA A 423 -32.42 21.06 -7.21
C ALA A 423 -33.53 20.89 -8.28
N GLU A 424 -33.97 19.65 -8.55
CA GLU A 424 -35.09 19.36 -9.46
C GLU A 424 -36.43 19.97 -8.98
N LEU A 425 -36.59 20.12 -7.66
CA LEU A 425 -37.76 20.75 -7.02
C LEU A 425 -37.64 22.28 -6.87
N ASP A 426 -36.54 22.90 -7.32
CA ASP A 426 -36.24 24.33 -7.16
C ASP A 426 -36.24 24.81 -5.70
N ASP A 427 -35.83 23.94 -4.76
CA ASP A 427 -35.70 24.22 -3.33
C ASP A 427 -34.22 24.38 -2.93
N ALA A 428 -33.65 25.52 -3.29
CA ALA A 428 -32.25 25.84 -2.99
C ALA A 428 -31.95 25.83 -1.47
N GLY A 429 -32.94 26.14 -0.63
CA GLY A 429 -32.79 26.17 0.83
C GLY A 429 -32.51 24.78 1.41
N ARG A 430 -33.13 23.73 0.84
CA ARG A 430 -32.85 22.34 1.21
C ARG A 430 -31.68 21.73 0.44
N ALA A 431 -31.45 22.12 -0.81
CA ALA A 431 -30.35 21.57 -1.60
C ALA A 431 -28.97 21.98 -1.07
N LEU A 432 -28.81 23.24 -0.62
CA LEU A 432 -27.51 23.81 -0.27
C LEU A 432 -26.81 23.08 0.91
N PRO A 433 -27.48 22.75 2.03
CA PRO A 433 -26.84 22.00 3.12
C PRO A 433 -26.35 20.61 2.69
N TYR A 434 -27.11 19.92 1.81
CA TYR A 434 -26.69 18.63 1.28
C TYR A 434 -25.48 18.76 0.36
N LEU A 435 -25.46 19.78 -0.50
CA LEU A 435 -24.31 20.08 -1.34
C LEU A 435 -23.07 20.41 -0.50
N GLN A 436 -23.21 21.22 0.55
CA GLN A 436 -22.11 21.56 1.45
C GLN A 436 -21.55 20.33 2.16
N ALA A 437 -22.42 19.46 2.69
CA ALA A 437 -22.00 18.20 3.31
C ALA A 437 -21.34 17.25 2.30
N TYR A 438 -21.88 17.17 1.08
CA TYR A 438 -21.29 16.37 0.00
C TYR A 438 -19.90 16.89 -0.40
N LEU A 439 -19.77 18.21 -0.59
CA LEU A 439 -18.50 18.84 -0.94
C LEU A 439 -17.48 18.77 0.19
N ALA A 440 -17.89 18.84 1.46
CA ALA A 440 -17.00 18.59 2.58
C ALA A 440 -16.46 17.15 2.55
N ASP A 441 -17.34 16.17 2.32
CA ASP A 441 -16.93 14.79 2.13
C ASP A 441 -16.01 14.62 0.89
N GLU A 442 -16.15 15.45 -0.16
CA GLU A 442 -15.30 15.49 -1.38
C GLU A 442 -13.97 16.25 -1.20
N LEU A 443 -13.93 17.34 -0.45
CA LEU A 443 -12.73 18.18 -0.28
C LEU A 443 -11.66 17.46 0.55
N ASP A 444 -12.05 16.58 1.47
CA ASP A 444 -11.12 15.63 2.09
C ASP A 444 -10.43 14.68 1.07
N ARG A 445 -10.91 14.62 -0.19
CA ARG A 445 -10.40 13.74 -1.25
C ARG A 445 -9.31 14.33 -2.16
N VAL A 446 -9.20 15.65 -2.32
CA VAL A 446 -8.62 16.22 -3.56
C VAL A 446 -7.07 16.21 -3.61
N ASP A 447 -6.59 15.51 -4.65
CA ASP A 447 -5.38 15.61 -5.49
C ASP A 447 -4.00 15.04 -5.10
N GLU A 448 -3.49 15.14 -3.87
CA GLU A 448 -2.13 14.61 -3.60
C GLU A 448 -2.11 13.10 -3.34
N ARG A 449 -3.20 12.58 -2.78
CA ARG A 449 -3.33 11.17 -2.42
C ARG A 449 -3.47 10.29 -3.67
N ARG A 450 -4.51 10.48 -4.49
CA ARG A 450 -4.87 9.59 -5.62
C ARG A 450 -3.75 9.35 -6.64
N THR A 451 -2.96 10.38 -6.96
CA THR A 451 -1.85 10.29 -7.92
C THR A 451 -0.68 9.46 -7.36
N ARG A 452 -0.32 9.67 -6.08
CA ARG A 452 0.67 8.86 -5.37
C ARG A 452 0.24 7.39 -5.28
N TRP A 453 -1.07 7.13 -5.19
CA TRP A 453 -1.63 5.79 -5.06
C TRP A 453 -1.56 4.95 -6.33
N VAL A 454 -1.87 5.56 -7.48
CA VAL A 454 -1.68 4.88 -8.78
C VAL A 454 -0.19 4.57 -8.99
N GLU A 455 0.71 5.47 -8.58
CA GLU A 455 2.15 5.23 -8.65
C GLU A 455 2.61 4.13 -7.69
N LEU A 456 2.10 4.07 -6.46
CA LEU A 456 2.46 3.04 -5.47
C LEU A 456 1.98 1.65 -5.88
N PHE A 457 0.71 1.50 -6.29
CA PHE A 457 0.21 0.24 -6.83
C PHE A 457 0.94 -0.16 -8.11
N GLY A 458 1.25 0.81 -8.99
CA GLY A 458 2.06 0.59 -10.18
C GLY A 458 3.47 0.07 -9.86
N ARG A 459 4.19 0.75 -8.95
CA ARG A 459 5.53 0.34 -8.49
C ARG A 459 5.50 -1.03 -7.83
N ARG A 460 4.57 -1.28 -6.91
CA ARG A 460 4.49 -2.56 -6.19
C ARG A 460 4.15 -3.71 -7.13
N LYS A 461 3.22 -3.51 -8.08
CA LYS A 461 2.94 -4.48 -9.15
C LYS A 461 4.19 -4.78 -9.97
N SER A 462 4.93 -3.76 -10.41
CA SER A 462 6.18 -3.96 -11.15
C SER A 462 7.27 -4.67 -10.34
N LEU A 463 7.35 -4.42 -9.02
CA LEU A 463 8.28 -5.14 -8.15
C LEU A 463 7.93 -6.63 -8.06
N LEU A 464 6.65 -6.97 -7.91
CA LEU A 464 6.20 -8.36 -7.86
C LEU A 464 6.37 -9.07 -9.21
N GLU A 465 6.10 -8.38 -10.32
CA GLU A 465 6.38 -8.90 -11.66
C GLU A 465 7.87 -9.17 -11.84
N ASN A 466 8.73 -8.28 -11.36
CA ASN A 466 10.18 -8.48 -11.34
C ASN A 466 10.61 -9.61 -10.41
N GLU A 467 10.02 -9.77 -9.23
CA GLU A 467 10.31 -10.86 -8.29
C GLU A 467 9.83 -12.20 -8.84
N ARG A 468 8.66 -12.25 -9.49
CA ARG A 468 8.15 -13.44 -10.19
C ARG A 468 9.01 -13.78 -11.40
N ALA A 469 9.38 -12.80 -12.21
CA ALA A 469 10.29 -12.99 -13.34
C ALA A 469 11.66 -13.46 -12.85
N ALA A 470 12.19 -12.86 -11.77
CA ALA A 470 13.44 -13.27 -11.14
C ALA A 470 13.33 -14.66 -10.53
N GLY A 471 12.21 -15.03 -9.90
CA GLY A 471 11.96 -16.35 -9.33
C GLY A 471 11.80 -17.43 -10.41
N GLN A 472 11.13 -17.11 -11.52
CA GLN A 472 11.06 -17.97 -12.70
C GLN A 472 12.43 -18.13 -13.36
N LEU A 473 13.18 -17.04 -13.53
CA LEU A 473 14.55 -17.07 -14.02
C LEU A 473 15.47 -17.85 -13.07
N ARG A 474 15.28 -17.74 -11.76
CA ARG A 474 16.06 -18.45 -10.74
C ARG A 474 15.77 -19.95 -10.77
N ARG A 475 14.50 -20.35 -10.87
CA ARG A 475 14.10 -21.75 -11.08
C ARG A 475 14.66 -22.29 -12.40
N GLN A 476 14.52 -21.55 -13.50
CA GLN A 476 15.11 -21.92 -14.80
C GLN A 476 16.65 -21.98 -14.79
N ALA A 477 17.30 -21.16 -13.97
CA ALA A 477 18.75 -21.09 -13.88
C ALA A 477 19.34 -22.17 -12.95
N TYR A 478 18.64 -22.56 -11.88
CA TYR A 478 19.17 -23.37 -10.79
C TYR A 478 18.45 -24.68 -10.49
N GLU A 479 17.33 -25.00 -11.13
CA GLU A 479 16.66 -26.31 -10.97
C GLU A 479 16.77 -27.17 -12.24
N ASP A 480 16.71 -28.49 -12.05
CA ASP A 480 16.60 -29.47 -13.13
C ASP A 480 15.12 -29.74 -13.47
N PRO A 481 14.71 -29.64 -14.75
CA PRO A 481 13.30 -29.72 -15.14
C PRO A 481 12.67 -31.12 -15.02
N LEU A 482 13.47 -32.19 -14.89
CA LEU A 482 12.95 -33.55 -14.80
C LEU A 482 12.80 -34.02 -13.35
N THR A 483 13.80 -33.75 -12.50
CA THR A 483 13.80 -34.20 -11.10
C THR A 483 13.43 -33.10 -10.11
N HIS A 484 13.35 -31.84 -10.54
CA HIS A 484 13.16 -30.66 -9.68
C HIS A 484 14.22 -30.46 -8.59
N LEU A 485 15.33 -31.21 -8.67
CA LEU A 485 16.48 -30.99 -7.81
C LEU A 485 17.26 -29.76 -8.28
N PRO A 486 18.02 -29.10 -7.40
CA PRO A 486 19.02 -28.14 -7.82
C PRO A 486 19.94 -28.71 -8.90
N ASN A 487 20.21 -27.92 -9.93
CA ASN A 487 21.04 -28.32 -11.06
C ASN A 487 22.54 -28.08 -10.78
N ARG A 488 23.37 -28.52 -11.72
CA ARG A 488 24.82 -28.32 -11.66
C ARG A 488 25.28 -26.89 -11.33
N ARG A 489 24.61 -25.86 -11.88
CA ARG A 489 25.01 -24.46 -11.62
C ARG A 489 24.82 -24.08 -10.16
N TYR A 490 23.74 -24.56 -9.53
CA TYR A 490 23.49 -24.34 -8.11
C TYR A 490 24.56 -25.03 -7.25
N ALA A 491 24.82 -26.32 -7.54
CA ALA A 491 25.80 -27.12 -6.83
C ALA A 491 27.21 -26.49 -6.87
N GLU A 492 27.63 -26.02 -8.05
CA GLU A 492 28.93 -25.32 -8.21
C GLU A 492 29.00 -24.05 -7.36
N ALA A 493 27.97 -23.19 -7.42
CA ALA A 493 27.93 -21.94 -6.66
C ALA A 493 27.88 -22.17 -5.14
N ARG A 494 27.10 -23.16 -4.69
CA ARG A 494 26.96 -23.52 -3.26
C ARG A 494 28.27 -24.06 -2.71
N LEU A 495 28.94 -24.94 -3.45
CA LEU A 495 30.23 -25.51 -3.05
C LEU A 495 31.34 -24.44 -3.01
N ASP A 496 31.41 -23.56 -4.02
CA ASP A 496 32.36 -22.43 -4.02
C ASP A 496 32.13 -21.51 -2.80
N GLY A 497 30.87 -21.28 -2.42
CA GLY A 497 30.52 -20.50 -1.23
C GLY A 497 30.94 -21.16 0.10
N LEU A 498 30.72 -22.47 0.24
CA LEU A 498 31.14 -23.24 1.43
C LEU A 498 32.67 -23.20 1.59
N LEU A 499 33.41 -23.50 0.53
CA LEU A 499 34.88 -23.49 0.55
C LEU A 499 35.44 -22.09 0.84
N SER A 500 34.83 -21.04 0.29
CA SER A 500 35.24 -19.64 0.53
C SER A 500 34.98 -19.19 1.97
N ALA A 501 33.94 -19.72 2.62
CA ALA A 501 33.67 -19.50 4.04
C ALA A 501 34.63 -20.26 4.98
N GLY A 502 35.57 -21.04 4.42
CA GLY A 502 36.54 -21.82 5.17
C GLY A 502 35.96 -23.09 5.81
N THR A 503 34.76 -23.51 5.39
CA THR A 503 34.20 -24.79 5.81
C THR A 503 34.91 -25.94 5.09
N THR A 504 34.85 -27.14 5.67
CA THR A 504 35.44 -28.36 5.10
C THR A 504 34.33 -29.37 4.79
N PRO A 505 33.49 -29.12 3.76
CA PRO A 505 32.36 -29.98 3.44
C PRO A 505 32.82 -31.34 2.92
N ALA A 506 32.00 -32.37 3.13
CA ALA A 506 32.08 -33.60 2.34
C ALA A 506 31.26 -33.46 1.05
N LEU A 507 31.77 -34.05 -0.03
CA LEU A 507 31.17 -34.10 -1.35
C LEU A 507 31.01 -35.55 -1.75
N ALA A 508 29.79 -35.96 -2.10
CA ALA A 508 29.51 -37.25 -2.70
C ALA A 508 29.09 -37.08 -4.16
N VAL A 509 29.75 -37.80 -5.07
CA VAL A 509 29.33 -37.93 -6.47
C VAL A 509 28.67 -39.29 -6.63
N VAL A 510 27.46 -39.31 -7.15
CA VAL A 510 26.57 -40.47 -7.26
C VAL A 510 26.25 -40.70 -8.73
N ASP A 511 26.31 -41.95 -9.18
CA ASP A 511 25.96 -42.34 -10.54
C ASP A 511 25.04 -43.57 -10.54
N VAL A 512 24.00 -43.52 -11.37
CA VAL A 512 23.09 -44.65 -11.57
C VAL A 512 23.75 -45.71 -12.46
N ASP A 513 23.99 -46.87 -11.89
CA ASP A 513 24.77 -47.90 -12.54
C ASP A 513 24.05 -48.47 -13.78
N ARG A 514 24.74 -48.42 -14.93
CA ARG A 514 24.26 -48.94 -16.22
C ARG A 514 22.92 -48.31 -16.66
N PHE A 515 22.70 -47.04 -16.38
CA PHE A 515 21.46 -46.34 -16.75
C PHE A 515 21.10 -46.44 -18.24
N LYS A 516 22.09 -46.48 -19.14
CA LYS A 516 21.83 -46.75 -20.56
C LYS A 516 21.09 -48.07 -20.81
N SER A 517 21.47 -49.14 -20.12
CA SER A 517 20.79 -50.44 -20.24
C SER A 517 19.37 -50.42 -19.67
N ILE A 518 19.10 -49.56 -18.68
CA ILE A 518 17.74 -49.31 -18.17
C ILE A 518 16.91 -48.63 -19.27
N ASN A 519 17.43 -47.56 -19.86
CA ASN A 519 16.77 -46.88 -20.99
C ASN A 519 16.53 -47.81 -22.18
N ASP A 520 17.50 -48.67 -22.51
CA ASP A 520 17.36 -49.64 -23.60
C ASP A 520 16.27 -50.70 -23.30
N ALA A 521 15.99 -50.98 -22.02
CA ALA A 521 15.02 -51.99 -21.60
C ALA A 521 13.58 -51.44 -21.47
N VAL A 522 13.40 -50.23 -20.94
CA VAL A 522 12.08 -49.64 -20.62
C VAL A 522 11.76 -48.36 -21.39
N GLY A 523 12.66 -47.93 -22.28
CA GLY A 523 12.56 -46.67 -23.00
C GLY A 523 12.90 -45.44 -22.14
N HIS A 524 13.14 -44.31 -22.81
CA HIS A 524 13.46 -43.05 -22.14
C HIS A 524 12.41 -42.59 -21.10
N PRO A 525 11.09 -42.71 -21.34
CA PRO A 525 10.10 -42.34 -20.32
C PRO A 525 10.19 -43.20 -19.04
N GLY A 526 10.55 -44.48 -19.18
CA GLY A 526 10.79 -45.38 -18.06
C GLY A 526 12.08 -45.05 -17.31
N GLY A 527 13.15 -44.71 -18.04
CA GLY A 527 14.38 -44.20 -17.43
C GLY A 527 14.19 -42.88 -16.70
N ASP A 528 13.37 -41.98 -17.23
CA ASP A 528 12.99 -40.73 -16.57
C ASP A 528 12.23 -40.97 -15.25
N ALA A 529 11.37 -42.00 -15.21
CA ALA A 529 10.70 -42.42 -13.98
C ALA A 529 11.70 -42.97 -12.95
N VAL A 530 12.70 -43.73 -13.39
CA VAL A 530 13.80 -44.21 -12.54
C VAL A 530 14.59 -43.04 -11.96
N LEU A 531 14.94 -42.04 -12.77
CA LEU A 531 15.67 -40.86 -12.29
C LEU A 531 14.90 -40.06 -11.24
N ARG A 532 13.58 -39.91 -11.40
CA ARG A 532 12.73 -39.26 -10.37
C ARG A 532 12.70 -40.07 -9.07
N ALA A 533 12.50 -41.38 -9.15
CA ALA A 533 12.50 -42.23 -7.96
C ALA A 533 13.86 -42.27 -7.25
N VAL A 534 14.98 -42.30 -8.00
CA VAL A 534 16.32 -42.20 -7.41
C VAL A 534 16.53 -40.83 -6.73
N ALA A 535 16.07 -39.74 -7.33
CA ALA A 535 16.10 -38.42 -6.71
C ALA A 535 15.32 -38.36 -5.39
N ASP A 536 14.11 -38.93 -5.37
CA ASP A 536 13.26 -38.99 -4.17
C ASP A 536 13.93 -39.83 -3.05
N LEU A 537 14.57 -40.95 -3.40
CA LEU A 537 15.29 -41.80 -2.45
C LEU A 537 16.56 -41.12 -1.91
N LEU A 538 17.27 -40.35 -2.74
CA LEU A 538 18.41 -39.54 -2.30
C LEU A 538 17.95 -38.46 -1.31
N LEU A 539 16.88 -37.73 -1.63
CA LEU A 539 16.30 -36.71 -0.75
C LEU A 539 15.83 -37.30 0.59
N ALA A 540 15.06 -38.38 0.57
CA ALA A 540 14.55 -39.03 1.78
C ALA A 540 15.67 -39.58 2.68
N GLY A 541 16.84 -39.87 2.11
CA GLY A 541 18.01 -40.34 2.85
C GLY A 541 18.90 -39.25 3.40
N CYS A 542 18.77 -38.00 2.92
CA CYS A 542 19.59 -36.86 3.31
C CYS A 542 18.89 -36.01 4.39
N ARG A 543 19.65 -35.18 5.11
CA ARG A 543 19.10 -34.22 6.08
C ARG A 543 18.71 -32.91 5.37
N ASP A 544 17.90 -32.08 6.03
CA ASP A 544 17.52 -30.75 5.52
C ASP A 544 18.73 -29.82 5.31
N THR A 545 19.86 -30.10 5.97
CA THR A 545 21.14 -29.37 5.80
C THR A 545 21.98 -29.87 4.63
N ASP A 546 21.69 -31.07 4.10
CA ASP A 546 22.41 -31.70 3.00
C ASP A 546 21.70 -31.36 1.68
N GLU A 547 22.47 -31.05 0.64
CA GLU A 547 21.91 -30.58 -0.64
C GLU A 547 22.11 -31.65 -1.72
N VAL A 548 21.01 -32.23 -2.20
CA VAL A 548 21.02 -33.20 -3.30
C VAL A 548 20.78 -32.48 -4.62
N CYS A 549 21.73 -32.56 -5.54
CA CYS A 549 21.72 -31.87 -6.82
C CYS A 549 21.80 -32.86 -7.99
N ARG A 550 21.16 -32.56 -9.12
CA ARG A 550 21.35 -33.30 -10.37
C ARG A 550 22.46 -32.65 -11.19
N TRP A 551 23.52 -33.42 -11.46
CA TRP A 551 24.75 -32.89 -12.06
C TRP A 551 24.74 -32.97 -13.58
N ALA A 552 24.43 -34.14 -14.13
CA ALA A 552 24.29 -34.37 -15.57
C ALA A 552 23.64 -35.73 -15.81
N GLY A 553 22.64 -35.84 -16.70
CA GLY A 553 22.11 -37.14 -17.12
C GLY A 553 21.66 -38.03 -15.94
N ASP A 554 22.47 -39.04 -15.63
CA ASP A 554 22.34 -40.06 -14.58
C ASP A 554 23.25 -39.83 -13.34
N GLU A 555 23.93 -38.69 -13.28
CA GLU A 555 24.82 -38.27 -12.20
C GLU A 555 24.15 -37.28 -11.24
N PHE A 556 24.32 -37.51 -9.95
CA PHE A 556 23.89 -36.65 -8.86
C PHE A 556 25.08 -36.29 -7.97
N VAL A 557 24.94 -35.17 -7.25
CA VAL A 557 25.92 -34.69 -6.29
C VAL A 557 25.22 -34.41 -4.98
N VAL A 558 25.81 -34.82 -3.87
CA VAL A 558 25.34 -34.48 -2.52
C VAL A 558 26.41 -33.63 -1.83
N LEU A 559 26.03 -32.42 -1.43
CA LEU A 559 26.87 -31.52 -0.62
C LEU A 559 26.52 -31.73 0.85
N LEU A 560 27.52 -32.03 1.68
CA LEU A 560 27.33 -32.25 3.12
C LEU A 560 28.21 -31.27 3.93
N PRO A 561 27.69 -30.08 4.28
CA PRO A 561 28.47 -28.97 4.85
C PRO A 561 29.17 -29.28 6.18
N ASP A 562 28.50 -30.02 7.06
CA ASP A 562 28.93 -30.29 8.44
C ASP A 562 29.07 -31.80 8.72
N THR A 563 29.53 -32.55 7.72
CA THR A 563 29.57 -34.02 7.77
C THR A 563 30.96 -34.55 7.45
N THR A 564 31.50 -35.43 8.30
CA THR A 564 32.79 -36.10 8.02
C THR A 564 32.65 -37.16 6.92
N ALA A 565 33.76 -37.55 6.28
CA ALA A 565 33.77 -38.61 5.25
C ALA A 565 33.11 -39.91 5.74
N GLU A 566 33.35 -40.31 7.00
CA GLU A 566 32.79 -41.52 7.60
C GLU A 566 31.28 -41.41 7.84
N GLN A 567 30.81 -40.23 8.24
CA GLN A 567 29.38 -39.98 8.43
C GLN A 567 28.66 -39.95 7.08
N ALA A 568 29.26 -39.31 6.08
CA ALA A 568 28.77 -39.30 4.71
C ALA A 568 28.71 -40.74 4.15
N GLU A 569 29.76 -41.55 4.34
CA GLU A 569 29.78 -42.96 3.91
C GLU A 569 28.63 -43.76 4.52
N ARG A 570 28.35 -43.62 5.82
CA ARG A 570 27.23 -44.31 6.48
C ARG A 570 25.88 -43.87 5.92
N ALA A 571 25.69 -42.57 5.69
CA ALA A 571 24.45 -42.04 5.14
C ALA A 571 24.21 -42.52 3.71
N LEU A 572 25.24 -42.41 2.86
CA LEU A 572 25.17 -42.80 1.44
C LEU A 572 25.08 -44.32 1.26
N GLU A 573 25.65 -45.12 2.16
CA GLU A 573 25.51 -46.59 2.12
C GLU A 573 24.08 -47.02 2.49
N ARG A 574 23.41 -46.30 3.41
CA ARG A 574 21.99 -46.51 3.69
C ARG A 574 21.14 -46.17 2.47
N ILE A 575 21.43 -45.05 1.81
CA ILE A 575 20.73 -44.64 0.57
C ILE A 575 20.92 -45.68 -0.53
N ARG A 576 22.17 -46.12 -0.77
CA ARG A 576 22.49 -47.15 -1.76
C ARG A 576 21.67 -48.42 -1.54
N ARG A 577 21.57 -48.90 -0.30
CA ARG A 577 20.75 -50.07 0.04
C ARG A 577 19.27 -49.83 -0.20
N ALA A 578 18.76 -48.63 0.11
CA ALA A 578 17.37 -48.28 -0.16
C ALA A 578 17.07 -48.27 -1.67
N VAL A 579 17.98 -47.73 -2.49
CA VAL A 579 17.88 -47.78 -3.97
C VAL A 579 17.90 -49.21 -4.48
N ALA A 580 18.84 -50.04 -4.00
CA ALA A 580 18.94 -51.44 -4.43
C ALA A 580 17.74 -52.30 -4.00
N ALA A 581 17.09 -51.96 -2.89
CA ALA A 581 15.92 -52.67 -2.35
C ALA A 581 14.57 -52.11 -2.80
N HIS A 582 14.55 -51.00 -3.55
CA HIS A 582 13.31 -50.38 -4.02
C HIS A 582 12.59 -51.29 -5.03
N ASP A 583 11.25 -51.27 -5.02
CA ASP A 583 10.45 -52.09 -5.92
C ASP A 583 10.38 -51.47 -7.32
N TRP A 584 11.44 -51.69 -8.10
CA TRP A 584 11.56 -51.22 -9.48
C TRP A 584 10.57 -51.92 -10.43
N ALA A 585 10.04 -53.08 -10.07
CA ALA A 585 9.08 -53.82 -10.89
C ALA A 585 7.74 -53.08 -10.96
N ALA A 586 7.35 -52.36 -9.91
CA ALA A 586 6.18 -51.48 -9.90
C ALA A 586 6.27 -50.35 -10.94
N LEU A 587 7.49 -49.95 -11.33
CA LEU A 587 7.76 -48.96 -12.39
C LEU A 587 7.98 -49.60 -13.77
N GLY A 588 7.72 -50.91 -13.90
CA GLY A 588 7.93 -51.66 -15.14
C GLY A 588 9.40 -51.98 -15.45
N VAL A 589 10.30 -51.78 -14.49
CA VAL A 589 11.74 -52.02 -14.64
C VAL A 589 12.09 -53.39 -14.08
N THR A 590 12.43 -54.32 -14.96
CA THR A 590 12.74 -55.72 -14.61
C THR A 590 14.23 -55.98 -14.37
N VAL A 591 15.06 -54.95 -14.57
CA VAL A 591 16.50 -54.99 -14.30
C VAL A 591 16.81 -54.32 -12.96
N PRO A 592 17.80 -54.80 -12.20
CA PRO A 592 18.16 -54.18 -10.92
C PRO A 592 18.75 -52.78 -11.15
N VAL A 593 18.22 -51.79 -10.42
CA VAL A 593 18.75 -50.42 -10.40
C VAL A 593 19.61 -50.27 -9.15
N THR A 594 20.86 -49.86 -9.33
CA THR A 594 21.85 -49.67 -8.26
C THR A 594 22.58 -48.36 -8.49
N ILE A 595 23.24 -47.83 -7.45
CA ILE A 595 24.05 -46.62 -7.55
C ILE A 595 25.47 -46.89 -7.05
N SER A 596 26.43 -46.24 -7.69
CA SER A 596 27.81 -46.17 -7.22
C SER A 596 28.08 -44.77 -6.69
N VAL A 597 28.82 -44.66 -5.58
CA VAL A 597 29.07 -43.39 -4.90
C VAL A 597 30.56 -43.22 -4.60
N GLY A 598 31.13 -42.08 -4.95
CA GLY A 598 32.47 -41.65 -4.56
C GLY A 598 32.40 -40.47 -3.60
N ILE A 599 33.08 -40.56 -2.45
CA ILE A 599 33.08 -39.53 -1.41
C ILE A 599 34.48 -38.95 -1.22
N ALA A 600 34.57 -37.62 -1.21
CA ALA A 600 35.76 -36.87 -0.81
C ALA A 600 35.39 -35.82 0.24
N SER A 601 36.31 -35.53 1.16
CA SER A 601 36.16 -34.43 2.12
C SER A 601 37.13 -33.32 1.80
N ALA A 602 36.66 -32.09 1.85
CA ALA A 602 37.49 -30.91 1.66
C ALA A 602 38.49 -30.76 2.80
N THR A 603 39.69 -30.32 2.45
CA THR A 603 40.73 -29.86 3.36
C THR A 603 40.91 -28.35 3.19
N ARG A 604 41.50 -27.68 4.19
CA ARG A 604 41.72 -26.24 4.14
C ARG A 604 42.59 -25.87 2.93
N GLY A 605 42.05 -25.03 2.05
CA GLY A 605 42.72 -24.57 0.84
C GLY A 605 42.39 -25.40 -0.41
N ASP A 606 41.52 -26.41 -0.31
CA ASP A 606 40.97 -27.07 -1.49
C ASP A 606 40.06 -26.12 -2.27
N ASP A 607 40.13 -26.21 -3.59
CA ASP A 607 39.16 -25.61 -4.49
C ASP A 607 38.15 -26.66 -4.97
N ARG A 608 37.04 -26.19 -5.52
CA ARG A 608 35.96 -27.05 -6.02
C ARG A 608 36.44 -28.07 -7.05
N ARG A 609 37.38 -27.72 -7.92
CA ARG A 609 37.85 -28.64 -8.98
C ARG A 609 38.63 -29.78 -8.35
N THR A 610 39.50 -29.51 -7.38
CA THR A 610 40.27 -30.55 -6.69
C THR A 610 39.36 -31.49 -5.92
N LEU A 611 38.36 -30.95 -5.19
CA LEU A 611 37.43 -31.76 -4.41
C LEU A 611 36.53 -32.63 -5.30
N PHE A 612 35.99 -32.05 -6.38
CA PHE A 612 35.15 -32.79 -7.32
C PHE A 612 35.96 -33.89 -8.04
N ALA A 613 37.18 -33.59 -8.49
CA ALA A 613 38.05 -34.57 -9.13
C ALA A 613 38.42 -35.72 -8.17
N ALA A 614 38.59 -35.44 -6.88
CA ALA A 614 38.83 -36.46 -5.88
C ALA A 614 37.60 -37.38 -5.70
N ALA A 615 36.40 -36.81 -5.58
CA ALA A 615 35.17 -37.59 -5.43
C ALA A 615 34.85 -38.41 -6.70
N ASP A 616 35.03 -37.83 -7.88
CA ASP A 616 34.84 -38.50 -9.18
C ASP A 616 35.86 -39.63 -9.41
N GLY A 617 37.13 -39.39 -9.05
CA GLY A 617 38.17 -40.43 -9.09
C GLY A 617 37.82 -41.63 -8.21
N VAL A 618 37.26 -41.39 -7.03
CA VAL A 618 36.80 -42.46 -6.12
C VAL A 618 35.55 -43.16 -6.64
N LEU A 619 34.61 -42.42 -7.25
CA LEU A 619 33.45 -43.01 -7.92
C LEU A 619 33.89 -43.93 -9.07
N TYR A 620 34.92 -43.55 -9.81
CA TYR A 620 35.48 -44.37 -10.86
C TYR A 620 36.02 -45.70 -10.32
N ASP A 621 36.68 -45.69 -9.16
CA ASP A 621 37.12 -46.91 -8.47
C ASP A 621 35.93 -47.76 -8.01
N ALA A 622 34.85 -47.15 -7.52
CA ALA A 622 33.61 -47.85 -7.19
C ALA A 622 33.04 -48.60 -8.42
N LYS A 623 32.99 -47.92 -9.57
CA LYS A 623 32.52 -48.48 -10.84
C LYS A 623 33.41 -49.63 -11.35
N ARG A 624 34.74 -49.53 -11.22
CA ARG A 624 35.70 -50.59 -11.63
C ARG A 624 35.69 -51.80 -10.71
N SER A 625 35.46 -51.57 -9.42
CA SER A 625 35.51 -52.62 -8.39
C SER A 625 34.27 -53.53 -8.39
N GLY A 626 33.31 -53.26 -9.26
CA GLY A 626 32.11 -54.08 -9.44
C GLY A 626 30.78 -53.36 -9.24
N ARG A 627 30.78 -52.00 -9.12
CA ARG A 627 29.57 -51.17 -8.95
C ARG A 627 28.80 -51.45 -7.66
N ASP A 628 27.65 -50.81 -7.49
CA ASP A 628 26.75 -50.94 -6.34
C ASP A 628 27.47 -50.81 -4.99
N ARG A 629 28.20 -49.71 -4.80
CA ARG A 629 28.98 -49.48 -3.57
C ARG A 629 29.28 -48.02 -3.33
N VAL A 630 29.53 -47.71 -2.08
CA VAL A 630 30.12 -46.45 -1.63
C VAL A 630 31.61 -46.65 -1.42
N VAL A 631 32.43 -45.77 -2.00
CA VAL A 631 33.87 -45.72 -1.77
C VAL A 631 34.23 -44.31 -1.31
N ARG A 632 35.18 -44.21 -0.38
CA ARG A 632 35.75 -42.94 0.05
C ARG A 632 37.27 -42.98 -0.06
N LEU A 633 37.88 -41.82 -0.19
CA LEU A 633 39.33 -41.66 -0.01
C LEU A 633 39.68 -41.85 1.47
N SER A 634 40.24 -43.01 1.82
CA SER A 634 40.99 -43.20 3.07
C SER A 634 42.21 -42.29 3.02
N ALA A 635 42.46 -41.47 4.05
CA ALA A 635 43.57 -40.52 4.08
C ALA A 635 44.92 -41.20 3.73
N VAL A 636 45.31 -41.13 2.46
CA VAL A 636 46.68 -41.36 2.02
C VAL A 636 47.34 -40.00 2.06
N THR A 637 48.34 -39.91 2.94
CA THR A 637 49.28 -38.79 3.02
C THR A 637 49.71 -38.44 1.60
N GLN A 638 49.36 -37.24 1.12
CA GLN A 638 49.94 -36.73 -0.12
C GLN A 638 51.45 -36.61 0.12
N THR A 639 52.21 -37.61 -0.32
CA THR A 639 53.65 -37.49 -0.49
C THR A 639 53.84 -36.47 -1.61
N ARG A 640 54.07 -35.21 -1.24
CA ARG A 640 54.68 -34.23 -2.14
C ARG A 640 55.99 -34.85 -2.64
N ALA A 641 56.07 -35.10 -3.94
CA ALA A 641 57.34 -35.33 -4.60
C ALA A 641 58.19 -34.04 -4.50
N PRO A 642 59.50 -34.13 -4.18
CA PRO A 642 60.35 -32.96 -4.05
C PRO A 642 60.80 -32.43 -5.42
N ASP A 643 60.88 -31.11 -5.50
CA ASP A 643 61.71 -30.28 -6.38
C ASP A 643 61.61 -30.47 -7.90
N ALA A 644 60.84 -29.57 -8.53
CA ALA A 644 61.16 -29.01 -9.84
C ALA A 644 61.10 -27.46 -9.73
N PRO A 645 62.06 -26.73 -10.33
CA PRO A 645 62.20 -25.30 -10.11
C PRO A 645 61.02 -24.52 -10.73
N ALA A 646 60.61 -23.46 -10.02
CA ALA A 646 59.52 -22.58 -10.41
C ALA A 646 59.84 -21.83 -11.71
N ASP A 647 58.96 -21.99 -12.71
CA ASP A 647 58.84 -21.02 -13.81
C ASP A 647 58.15 -19.74 -13.30
N PRO A 648 58.54 -18.56 -13.79
CA PRO A 648 57.89 -17.30 -13.43
C PRO A 648 56.45 -17.24 -13.98
N PRO A 649 55.54 -16.50 -13.33
CA PRO A 649 54.12 -16.52 -13.66
C PRO A 649 53.85 -15.91 -15.06
N PRO A 650 52.85 -16.43 -15.80
CA PRO A 650 52.44 -15.82 -17.07
C PRO A 650 51.74 -14.48 -16.82
N THR A 651 52.23 -13.44 -17.48
CA THR A 651 51.57 -12.15 -17.61
C THR A 651 50.18 -12.30 -18.25
N ALA A 652 49.18 -11.68 -17.64
CA ALA A 652 47.79 -11.67 -18.11
C ALA A 652 47.66 -11.17 -19.58
N PRO A 653 46.71 -11.69 -20.36
CA PRO A 653 46.46 -11.23 -21.71
C PRO A 653 45.89 -9.80 -21.73
N ALA A 654 46.47 -8.94 -22.56
CA ALA A 654 45.95 -7.62 -22.85
C ALA A 654 44.55 -7.72 -23.49
N ARG A 655 43.58 -6.96 -22.95
CA ARG A 655 42.27 -6.75 -23.58
C ARG A 655 42.45 -6.00 -24.92
N PRO A 656 41.68 -6.34 -25.97
CA PRO A 656 41.80 -5.69 -27.27
C PRO A 656 41.29 -4.24 -27.23
N ALA A 657 41.99 -3.36 -27.94
CA ALA A 657 41.60 -1.97 -28.14
C ALA A 657 40.30 -1.88 -28.94
N THR A 658 39.25 -1.31 -28.35
CA THR A 658 38.05 -0.91 -29.08
C THR A 658 38.29 0.43 -29.79
N VAL A 659 38.10 0.37 -31.10
CA VAL A 659 38.15 1.46 -32.08
C VAL A 659 37.14 2.56 -31.70
N ARG A 660 37.61 3.81 -31.61
CA ARG A 660 36.75 5.00 -31.57
C ARG A 660 36.23 5.28 -32.98
N VAL A 661 34.93 5.12 -33.21
CA VAL A 661 34.21 5.70 -34.35
C VAL A 661 33.64 7.03 -33.90
N GLY A 662 34.09 8.13 -34.54
CA GLY A 662 33.54 9.46 -34.30
C GLY A 662 32.16 9.64 -34.95
N PRO A 663 31.24 10.44 -34.38
CA PRO A 663 29.91 10.57 -34.95
C PRO A 663 29.92 11.45 -36.21
N VAL A 664 29.31 10.89 -37.26
CA VAL A 664 28.88 11.56 -38.49
C VAL A 664 27.73 12.53 -38.16
N ARG A 665 27.69 13.69 -38.84
CA ARG A 665 26.60 14.68 -38.72
C ARG A 665 25.51 14.50 -39.79
N SER A 666 24.28 14.87 -39.38
CA SER A 666 23.07 15.21 -40.16
C SER A 666 22.30 14.01 -40.75
N SER A 667 20.96 13.99 -40.90
CA SER A 667 19.91 15.02 -40.89
C SER A 667 18.51 14.36 -40.73
N ALA A 668 17.56 15.15 -40.22
CA ALA A 668 16.08 15.03 -40.12
C ALA A 668 15.30 13.96 -40.93
N LEU A 669 14.22 13.43 -40.31
CA LEU A 669 12.81 13.64 -40.71
C LEU A 669 11.82 13.01 -39.66
N ASP A 670 10.80 13.80 -39.27
CA ASP A 670 9.67 13.57 -38.32
C ASP A 670 8.68 12.43 -38.71
N PRO A 671 7.58 12.08 -37.96
CA PRO A 671 6.97 12.65 -36.75
C PRO A 671 6.57 11.63 -35.64
N VAL A 672 6.01 12.14 -34.53
CA VAL A 672 5.33 11.44 -33.40
C VAL A 672 6.22 11.12 -32.18
N GLY A 673 6.31 12.09 -31.27
CA GLY A 673 6.74 11.95 -29.87
C GLY A 673 6.22 13.16 -29.11
N GLY A 674 5.56 13.06 -27.95
CA GLY A 674 5.92 12.23 -26.80
C GLY A 674 6.71 13.11 -25.83
N PHE A 675 6.01 13.79 -24.91
CA PHE A 675 6.63 14.62 -23.88
C PHE A 675 7.08 13.77 -22.70
N ALA A 676 8.38 13.43 -22.67
CA ALA A 676 9.25 13.23 -21.49
C ALA A 676 10.68 13.00 -22.03
N PRO A 677 11.80 13.36 -21.35
CA PRO A 677 11.93 13.69 -19.92
C PRO A 677 12.83 14.90 -19.58
N LEU A 678 12.49 15.61 -18.51
CA LEU A 678 13.41 16.39 -17.66
C LEU A 678 12.71 16.39 -16.30
N LEU A 679 13.15 15.61 -15.33
CA LEU A 679 14.04 16.10 -14.27
C LEU A 679 14.59 14.89 -13.51
N ALA A 680 15.91 14.91 -13.30
CA ALA A 680 16.62 14.00 -12.41
C ALA A 680 16.54 14.53 -10.97
N ASP A 681 16.38 13.61 -10.01
CA ASP A 681 16.43 13.85 -8.57
C ASP A 681 17.79 14.42 -8.10
N PRO A 682 17.84 15.29 -7.09
CA PRO A 682 19.01 15.43 -6.22
C PRO A 682 18.93 14.43 -5.05
N PRO A 683 20.04 13.88 -4.53
CA PRO A 683 20.00 12.96 -3.41
C PRO A 683 19.85 13.71 -2.08
N LEU A 684 18.81 13.38 -1.32
CA LEU A 684 18.69 13.70 0.11
C LEU A 684 19.28 12.54 0.92
N SER A 685 20.44 12.74 1.54
CA SER A 685 20.94 11.85 2.59
C SER A 685 20.48 12.36 3.96
N LEU A 686 19.60 11.61 4.62
CA LEU A 686 19.36 11.71 6.06
C LEU A 686 20.43 10.87 6.77
N GLY A 687 21.30 11.52 7.55
CA GLY A 687 22.29 10.86 8.39
C GLY A 687 21.73 10.56 9.79
N SER A 688 22.15 9.44 10.39
CA SER A 688 22.14 9.16 11.84
C SER A 688 23.18 8.07 12.16
N PRO A 689 23.66 7.97 13.43
CA PRO A 689 25.08 8.12 13.75
C PRO A 689 25.84 6.79 13.97
N GLY A 690 27.15 6.81 13.70
CA GLY A 690 28.09 5.78 14.15
C GLY A 690 29.30 5.68 13.22
N GLN A 691 30.44 6.25 13.65
CA GLN A 691 31.71 6.29 12.90
C GLN A 691 32.16 4.91 12.38
N PRO A 692 32.66 4.83 11.14
CA PRO A 692 33.66 3.84 10.78
C PRO A 692 34.98 4.48 10.34
N ALA A 693 36.03 3.70 10.53
CA ALA A 693 37.44 4.04 10.40
C ALA A 693 37.87 4.55 9.01
N LEU A 694 38.96 5.33 9.00
CA LEU A 694 39.60 5.93 7.84
C LEU A 694 39.93 4.92 6.72
N ALA A 695 39.39 5.20 5.52
CA ALA A 695 39.91 4.72 4.25
C ALA A 695 40.69 5.87 3.54
N PRO A 696 41.68 5.57 2.67
CA PRO A 696 42.64 6.56 2.17
C PRO A 696 42.03 7.50 1.13
N ALA A 697 42.56 8.72 1.07
CA ALA A 697 42.04 9.83 0.25
C ALA A 697 42.02 9.52 -1.26
N PRO A 698 40.94 9.87 -1.98
CA PRO A 698 40.89 9.81 -3.43
C PRO A 698 41.58 11.03 -4.07
N ASP A 699 42.12 10.83 -5.28
CA ASP A 699 42.83 11.85 -6.07
C ASP A 699 42.02 13.13 -6.31
N PRO A 700 42.67 14.30 -6.43
CA PRO A 700 41.99 15.58 -6.61
C PRO A 700 41.26 15.66 -7.95
N ALA A 701 39.96 15.96 -7.89
CA ALA A 701 39.09 16.17 -9.03
C ALA A 701 39.53 17.38 -9.89
N PRO A 702 39.31 17.35 -11.22
CA PRO A 702 39.62 18.47 -12.11
C PRO A 702 38.77 19.71 -11.75
N PRO A 703 39.28 20.94 -11.99
CA PRO A 703 38.60 22.16 -11.60
C PRO A 703 37.23 22.30 -12.27
N ALA A 704 36.21 22.58 -11.45
CA ALA A 704 34.83 22.76 -11.88
C ALA A 704 34.71 23.94 -12.87
N ALA A 705 33.87 23.77 -13.89
CA ALA A 705 33.51 24.85 -14.81
C ALA A 705 32.85 26.02 -14.05
N PRO A 706 33.07 27.28 -14.48
CA PRO A 706 32.50 28.44 -13.80
C PRO A 706 30.97 28.38 -13.77
N ALA A 707 30.41 28.53 -12.57
CA ALA A 707 28.97 28.55 -12.34
C ALA A 707 28.30 29.66 -13.17
N ARG A 708 27.15 29.34 -13.78
CA ARG A 708 26.31 30.37 -14.41
C ARG A 708 25.89 31.40 -13.36
N PRO A 709 25.92 32.71 -13.66
CA PRO A 709 25.48 33.74 -12.71
C PRO A 709 24.00 33.53 -12.38
N VAL A 710 23.72 33.34 -11.08
CA VAL A 710 22.36 33.26 -10.52
C VAL A 710 21.72 34.67 -10.61
N PRO A 711 20.42 34.78 -10.95
CA PRO A 711 19.76 36.08 -10.98
C PRO A 711 19.86 36.81 -9.63
N ALA A 712 20.14 38.12 -9.68
CA ALA A 712 20.30 39.00 -8.52
C ALA A 712 18.94 39.33 -7.86
N GLU A 713 18.30 38.34 -7.25
CA GLU A 713 17.09 38.54 -6.45
C GLU A 713 17.41 38.58 -4.97
N PRO A 714 16.64 39.36 -4.17
CA PRO A 714 16.80 39.35 -2.73
C PRO A 714 16.51 37.94 -2.19
N ASP A 715 17.35 37.49 -1.27
CA ASP A 715 17.10 36.25 -0.54
C ASP A 715 15.99 36.48 0.49
N VAL A 716 15.02 35.56 0.56
CA VAL A 716 13.77 35.77 1.30
C VAL A 716 13.78 34.98 2.61
N VAL A 717 13.42 35.66 3.71
CA VAL A 717 13.22 35.09 5.03
C VAL A 717 11.74 35.19 5.39
N TRP A 718 11.10 34.04 5.60
CA TRP A 718 9.69 33.97 5.98
C TRP A 718 9.51 34.17 7.48
N GLY A 719 8.78 35.21 7.90
CA GLY A 719 8.64 35.59 9.30
C GLY A 719 7.65 34.75 10.10
N VAL A 720 6.60 34.21 9.46
CA VAL A 720 5.53 33.48 10.17
C VAL A 720 6.08 32.22 10.84
N GLY A 721 5.73 32.03 12.12
CA GLY A 721 6.13 30.88 12.93
C GLY A 721 7.58 30.90 13.42
N ARG A 722 8.34 31.98 13.20
CA ARG A 722 9.73 32.13 13.66
C ARG A 722 9.87 33.14 14.80
N THR A 723 10.83 32.90 15.69
CA THR A 723 11.18 33.87 16.74
C THR A 723 12.03 35.01 16.18
N THR A 724 12.05 36.15 16.87
CA THR A 724 12.87 37.32 16.49
C THR A 724 14.35 36.95 16.36
N GLU A 725 14.89 36.11 17.25
CA GLU A 725 16.29 35.67 17.22
C GLU A 725 16.60 34.83 15.98
N GLN A 726 15.69 33.92 15.61
CA GLN A 726 15.82 33.08 14.41
C GLN A 726 15.83 33.93 13.14
N VAL A 727 14.93 34.91 13.04
CA VAL A 727 14.88 35.83 11.89
C VAL A 727 16.16 36.65 11.80
N LEU A 728 16.65 37.21 12.93
CA LEU A 728 17.92 37.94 12.95
C LEU A 728 19.11 37.08 12.52
N ALA A 729 19.16 35.81 12.96
CA ALA A 729 20.22 34.87 12.58
C ALA A 729 20.20 34.58 11.06
N LEU A 730 19.03 34.28 10.50
CA LEU A 730 18.87 34.04 9.06
C LEU A 730 19.25 35.27 8.23
N VAL A 731 18.87 36.47 8.66
CA VAL A 731 19.28 37.71 8.01
C VAL A 731 20.79 37.90 8.07
N ARG A 732 21.46 37.60 9.20
CA ARG A 732 22.94 37.67 9.31
C ARG A 732 23.61 36.75 8.30
N GLU A 733 23.17 35.49 8.25
CA GLU A 733 23.71 34.47 7.34
C GLU A 733 23.52 34.87 5.88
N THR A 734 22.31 35.29 5.53
CA THR A 734 21.93 35.72 4.18
C THR A 734 22.77 36.92 3.71
N ARG A 735 22.95 37.92 4.58
CA ARG A 735 23.77 39.11 4.30
C ARG A 735 25.25 38.80 4.18
N ALA A 736 25.74 37.82 4.96
CA ALA A 736 27.12 37.35 4.85
C ALA A 736 27.37 36.61 3.53
N ALA A 737 26.41 35.80 3.09
CA ALA A 737 26.50 35.07 1.83
C ALA A 737 26.38 36.01 0.62
N HIS A 738 25.55 37.04 0.70
CA HIS A 738 25.29 37.96 -0.42
C HIS A 738 25.26 39.43 0.02
N PRO A 739 26.43 40.06 0.22
CA PRO A 739 26.54 41.44 0.72
C PRO A 739 25.91 42.49 -0.21
N ASP A 740 25.90 42.21 -1.51
CA ASP A 740 25.52 43.15 -2.57
C ASP A 740 24.01 43.21 -2.85
N ARG A 741 23.20 42.41 -2.14
CA ARG A 741 21.73 42.37 -2.30
C ARG A 741 21.00 42.42 -0.95
N PRO A 742 19.76 42.94 -0.91
CA PRO A 742 19.04 43.01 0.34
C PRO A 742 18.53 41.62 0.74
N ALA A 743 18.54 41.33 2.04
CA ALA A 743 17.81 40.23 2.64
C ALA A 743 16.38 40.69 2.91
N LEU A 744 15.39 40.06 2.28
CA LEU A 744 13.99 40.44 2.35
C LEU A 744 13.27 39.57 3.38
N VAL A 745 12.74 40.18 4.43
CA VAL A 745 11.91 39.53 5.44
C VAL A 745 10.45 39.86 5.15
N VAL A 746 9.61 38.83 5.00
CA VAL A 746 8.16 38.99 4.75
C VAL A 746 7.32 38.44 5.91
N ARG A 747 6.21 39.11 6.22
CA ARG A 747 5.23 38.70 7.26
C ARG A 747 5.85 38.47 8.64
N ALA A 748 6.69 39.40 9.09
CA ALA A 748 7.29 39.38 10.43
C ALA A 748 6.38 40.05 11.46
N SER A 749 6.59 39.75 12.74
CA SER A 749 5.92 40.47 13.83
C SER A 749 6.46 41.90 13.95
N ALA A 750 5.67 42.80 14.56
CA ALA A 750 6.11 44.18 14.80
C ALA A 750 7.42 44.23 15.62
N ASP A 751 7.54 43.37 16.63
CA ASP A 751 8.74 43.27 17.47
C ASP A 751 9.97 42.84 16.65
N THR A 752 9.80 41.88 15.73
CA THR A 752 10.88 41.46 14.83
C THR A 752 11.30 42.58 13.88
N LEU A 753 10.35 43.37 13.34
CA LEU A 753 10.68 44.53 12.48
C LEU A 753 11.45 45.60 13.24
N VAL A 754 11.05 45.91 14.48
CA VAL A 754 11.75 46.84 15.37
C VAL A 754 13.16 46.33 15.68
N ALA A 755 13.30 45.03 15.96
CA ALA A 755 14.59 44.41 16.23
C ALA A 755 15.52 44.43 14.99
N LEU A 756 14.99 44.21 13.78
CA LEU A 756 15.74 44.31 12.53
C LEU A 756 16.19 45.75 12.26
N ALA A 757 15.34 46.73 12.52
CA ALA A 757 15.69 48.15 12.39
C ALA A 757 16.78 48.55 13.40
N ALA A 758 16.68 48.09 14.66
CA ALA A 758 17.67 48.37 15.70
C ALA A 758 19.01 47.66 15.47
N ALA A 759 18.99 46.41 14.97
CA ALA A 759 20.20 45.61 14.78
C ALA A 759 21.05 46.04 13.57
N TYR A 760 20.44 46.68 12.57
CA TYR A 760 21.07 47.02 11.29
C TYR A 760 20.87 48.49 10.91
N ASP A 761 20.93 49.36 11.92
CA ASP A 761 20.64 50.79 11.85
C ASP A 761 21.19 51.47 10.59
N GLY A 762 20.34 52.21 9.88
CA GLY A 762 20.65 52.88 8.60
C GLY A 762 20.70 51.99 7.35
N SER A 763 20.57 50.66 7.46
CA SER A 763 20.57 49.73 6.32
C SER A 763 19.29 48.88 6.20
N THR A 764 18.28 49.16 7.03
CA THR A 764 16.98 48.47 7.00
C THR A 764 15.89 49.40 6.47
N THR A 765 15.19 48.96 5.43
CA THR A 765 13.94 49.57 4.96
C THR A 765 12.78 48.75 5.51
N VAL A 766 11.82 49.37 6.20
CA VAL A 766 10.65 48.69 6.78
C VAL A 766 9.37 49.21 6.13
N ASP A 767 8.43 48.31 5.84
CA ASP A 767 7.06 48.65 5.49
C ASP A 767 6.10 48.01 6.50
N ALA A 768 5.46 48.86 7.31
CA ALA A 768 4.56 48.42 8.37
C ALA A 768 3.23 47.88 7.83
N ALA A 769 2.77 48.30 6.65
CA ALA A 769 1.55 47.78 6.05
C ALA A 769 1.77 46.38 5.47
N ALA A 770 2.98 46.12 4.94
CA ALA A 770 3.41 44.81 4.46
C ALA A 770 3.88 43.86 5.57
N MET A 771 4.02 44.35 6.81
CA MET A 771 4.72 43.65 7.91
C MET A 771 6.06 43.06 7.44
N SER A 772 6.84 43.83 6.68
CA SER A 772 8.02 43.35 5.96
C SER A 772 9.19 44.32 6.08
N ALA A 773 10.42 43.80 5.94
CA ALA A 773 11.64 44.60 5.97
C ALA A 773 12.68 44.10 4.95
N ALA A 774 13.50 45.00 4.43
CA ALA A 774 14.63 44.70 3.59
C ALA A 774 15.90 45.22 4.27
N VAL A 775 16.85 44.32 4.56
CA VAL A 775 18.13 44.65 5.19
C VAL A 775 19.21 44.61 4.13
N GLY A 776 19.93 45.71 3.89
CA GLY A 776 20.96 45.81 2.86
C GLY A 776 20.62 46.78 1.72
N PRO A 777 21.50 46.87 0.70
CA PRO A 777 21.34 47.83 -0.40
C PRO A 777 20.17 47.41 -1.30
N VAL A 778 19.19 48.30 -1.47
CA VAL A 778 18.10 48.11 -2.44
C VAL A 778 18.60 48.59 -3.82
N PRO A 779 18.44 47.79 -4.89
CA PRO A 779 18.90 48.14 -6.23
C PRO A 779 18.17 49.37 -6.81
N GLU A 780 18.82 50.09 -7.72
CA GLU A 780 18.18 51.19 -8.46
C GLU A 780 16.96 50.70 -9.25
N PRO A 781 15.83 51.42 -9.19
CA PRO A 781 14.59 50.99 -9.83
C PRO A 781 14.70 51.03 -11.36
N ARG A 782 14.26 49.95 -12.02
CA ARG A 782 14.12 49.85 -13.48
C ARG A 782 12.74 49.31 -13.85
N GLY A 783 12.03 50.01 -14.72
CA GLY A 783 10.64 49.70 -15.03
C GLY A 783 9.69 50.04 -13.87
N ARG A 784 8.40 49.98 -14.14
CA ARG A 784 7.34 50.44 -13.24
C ARG A 784 6.24 49.39 -13.08
N VAL A 785 5.89 49.08 -11.84
CA VAL A 785 4.83 48.14 -11.49
C VAL A 785 3.67 48.89 -10.85
N GLY A 786 2.46 48.69 -11.35
CA GLY A 786 1.24 49.16 -10.71
C GLY A 786 0.65 48.08 -9.80
N VAL A 787 0.24 48.41 -8.58
CA VAL A 787 -0.43 47.49 -7.66
C VAL A 787 -1.81 48.04 -7.32
N LEU A 788 -2.86 47.34 -7.74
CA LEU A 788 -4.26 47.70 -7.53
C LEU A 788 -4.84 46.79 -6.45
N CYS A 789 -5.34 47.38 -5.37
CA CYS A 789 -5.94 46.67 -4.26
C CYS A 789 -7.46 46.90 -4.27
N ALA A 790 -8.24 45.82 -4.30
CA ALA A 790 -9.68 45.91 -4.47
C ALA A 790 -10.38 46.52 -3.26
N GLY A 791 -10.04 46.09 -2.04
CA GLY A 791 -10.63 46.62 -0.81
C GLY A 791 -9.62 46.73 0.33
N THR A 792 -10.01 47.41 1.41
CA THR A 792 -9.13 47.60 2.59
C THR A 792 -8.71 46.29 3.26
N ALA A 793 -9.50 45.23 3.12
CA ALA A 793 -9.18 43.90 3.62
C ALA A 793 -7.97 43.27 2.91
N ASP A 794 -7.74 43.64 1.64
CA ASP A 794 -6.68 43.11 0.77
C ASP A 794 -5.36 43.90 0.90
N ALA A 795 -5.36 44.96 1.73
CA ALA A 795 -4.30 45.96 1.79
C ALA A 795 -2.96 45.39 2.25
N SER A 796 -2.94 44.39 3.14
CA SER A 796 -1.69 43.78 3.63
C SER A 796 -0.98 42.99 2.52
N VAL A 797 -1.73 42.22 1.73
CA VAL A 797 -1.21 41.46 0.59
C VAL A 797 -0.77 42.40 -0.54
N ALA A 798 -1.54 43.47 -0.80
CA ALA A 798 -1.13 44.50 -1.75
C ALA A 798 0.12 45.28 -1.31
N ALA A 799 0.25 45.57 -0.01
CA ALA A 799 1.44 46.17 0.56
C ALA A 799 2.65 45.23 0.43
N GLU A 800 2.49 43.93 0.69
CA GLU A 800 3.53 42.91 0.48
C GLU A 800 4.01 42.91 -0.97
N ALA A 801 3.10 42.81 -1.95
CA ALA A 801 3.46 42.83 -3.37
C ALA A 801 4.19 44.11 -3.79
N ALA A 802 3.70 45.26 -3.32
CA ALA A 802 4.30 46.56 -3.61
C ALA A 802 5.70 46.71 -2.99
N PHE A 803 5.88 46.27 -1.75
CA PHE A 803 7.16 46.31 -1.06
C PHE A 803 8.19 45.38 -1.72
N VAL A 804 7.77 44.15 -2.04
CA VAL A 804 8.64 43.16 -2.69
C VAL A 804 9.08 43.63 -4.08
N ALA A 805 8.17 44.15 -4.91
CA ALA A 805 8.51 44.67 -6.23
C ALA A 805 9.56 45.80 -6.13
N ARG A 806 9.36 46.73 -5.18
CA ARG A 806 10.28 47.84 -4.91
C ARG A 806 11.67 47.35 -4.49
N VAL A 807 11.74 46.42 -3.54
CA VAL A 807 13.01 45.85 -3.04
C VAL A 807 13.73 45.04 -4.12
N THR A 808 12.98 44.49 -5.08
CA THR A 808 13.54 43.80 -6.25
C THR A 808 14.04 44.78 -7.32
N GLY A 809 13.85 46.09 -7.15
CA GLY A 809 14.41 47.13 -8.02
C GLY A 809 13.49 47.59 -9.14
N THR A 810 12.23 47.88 -8.83
CA THR A 810 11.29 48.56 -9.74
C THR A 810 10.66 49.77 -9.07
N GLU A 811 10.24 50.75 -9.86
CA GLU A 811 9.34 51.78 -9.37
C GLU A 811 7.96 51.14 -9.13
N VAL A 812 7.27 51.53 -8.05
CA VAL A 812 5.97 50.95 -7.70
C VAL A 812 4.96 52.06 -7.40
N VAL A 813 3.81 51.98 -8.06
CA VAL A 813 2.64 52.81 -7.78
C VAL A 813 1.55 51.90 -7.20
N ARG A 814 1.10 52.17 -5.97
CA ARG A 814 0.01 51.41 -5.33
C ARG A 814 -1.25 52.27 -5.26
N VAL A 815 -2.39 51.69 -5.62
CA VAL A 815 -3.71 52.29 -5.48
C VAL A 815 -4.59 51.34 -4.66
N ASP A 816 -5.14 51.85 -3.56
CA ASP A 816 -6.00 51.10 -2.64
C ASP A 816 -7.49 51.42 -2.86
N ASP A 817 -8.38 50.49 -2.49
CA ASP A 817 -9.85 50.62 -2.52
C ASP A 817 -10.46 50.87 -3.92
N VAL A 818 -10.04 50.04 -4.88
CA VAL A 818 -10.46 50.14 -6.29
C VAL A 818 -11.86 49.55 -6.53
N GLY A 819 -12.26 48.50 -5.81
CA GLY A 819 -13.49 47.73 -6.03
C GLY A 819 -14.76 48.56 -5.86
N GLY A 820 -14.82 49.42 -4.83
CA GLY A 820 -15.96 50.32 -4.61
C GLY A 820 -15.96 51.58 -5.49
N ARG A 821 -14.89 51.84 -6.24
CA ARG A 821 -14.67 53.09 -6.99
C ARG A 821 -13.94 52.83 -8.31
N LEU A 822 -14.52 52.03 -9.21
CA LEU A 822 -13.99 51.82 -10.58
C LEU A 822 -13.98 53.08 -11.47
N ARG A 823 -14.72 54.14 -11.07
CA ARG A 823 -14.92 55.36 -11.86
C ARG A 823 -13.66 56.20 -12.15
N PRO A 824 -12.70 56.37 -11.22
CA PRO A 824 -11.44 57.06 -11.48
C PRO A 824 -10.54 56.30 -12.47
N LEU A 825 -10.50 54.96 -12.43
CA LEU A 825 -9.74 54.14 -13.42
C LEU A 825 -10.30 54.26 -14.84
N LEU A 826 -11.62 54.46 -14.97
CA LEU A 826 -12.27 54.74 -16.26
C LEU A 826 -12.00 56.16 -16.77
N THR A 827 -11.63 57.09 -15.89
CA THR A 827 -11.45 58.52 -16.22
C THR A 827 -9.97 58.88 -16.43
N ASP A 828 -9.07 58.22 -15.70
CA ASP A 828 -7.62 58.40 -15.78
C ASP A 828 -6.94 57.07 -16.09
N ARG A 829 -6.70 56.82 -17.39
CA ARG A 829 -6.06 55.59 -17.87
C ARG A 829 -4.55 55.56 -17.64
N THR A 830 -3.95 56.68 -17.21
CA THR A 830 -2.50 56.71 -16.93
C THR A 830 -2.10 55.71 -15.85
N LEU A 831 -2.99 55.41 -14.89
CA LEU A 831 -2.77 54.42 -13.85
C LEU A 831 -2.71 52.96 -14.36
N LEU A 832 -3.27 52.69 -15.54
CA LEU A 832 -3.27 51.37 -16.17
C LEU A 832 -2.19 51.25 -17.26
N ASP A 833 -1.96 52.32 -18.01
CA ASP A 833 -1.13 52.30 -19.22
C ASP A 833 0.31 52.81 -18.99
N ASP A 834 0.57 53.58 -17.92
CA ASP A 834 1.90 54.12 -17.57
C ASP A 834 2.68 53.18 -16.63
N VAL A 835 2.50 51.87 -16.79
CA VAL A 835 3.22 50.82 -16.03
C VAL A 835 3.55 49.64 -16.96
N ASP A 836 4.63 48.92 -16.66
CA ASP A 836 5.08 47.78 -17.45
C ASP A 836 4.35 46.48 -17.09
N CYS A 837 3.83 46.38 -15.86
CA CYS A 837 3.09 45.24 -15.35
C CYS A 837 2.16 45.69 -14.22
N LEU A 838 0.96 45.11 -14.16
CA LEU A 838 -0.02 45.32 -13.10
C LEU A 838 -0.07 44.12 -12.16
N VAL A 839 -0.26 44.37 -10.87
CA VAL A 839 -0.63 43.39 -9.86
C VAL A 839 -2.01 43.76 -9.33
N VAL A 840 -3.00 42.88 -9.47
CA VAL A 840 -4.37 43.12 -8.99
C VAL A 840 -4.65 42.20 -7.82
N VAL A 841 -4.79 42.76 -6.62
CA VAL A 841 -5.02 42.02 -5.39
C VAL A 841 -6.48 42.16 -4.98
N ALA A 842 -7.22 41.05 -4.92
CA ALA A 842 -8.65 41.08 -4.63
C ALA A 842 -9.17 39.79 -3.98
N GLY A 843 -10.01 39.95 -2.96
CA GLY A 843 -10.76 38.85 -2.34
C GLY A 843 -12.21 38.81 -2.84
N LEU A 844 -13.07 39.63 -2.23
CA LEU A 844 -14.51 39.69 -2.54
C LEU A 844 -14.79 40.17 -3.97
N ASP A 845 -14.02 41.14 -4.46
CA ASP A 845 -14.19 41.72 -5.80
C ASP A 845 -13.21 41.07 -6.80
N ALA A 846 -13.06 39.74 -6.76
CA ALA A 846 -12.11 39.01 -7.61
C ALA A 846 -12.33 39.19 -9.12
N THR A 847 -13.54 39.59 -9.54
CA THR A 847 -13.86 39.99 -10.93
C THR A 847 -13.11 41.25 -11.38
N LEU A 848 -12.52 42.02 -10.46
CA LEU A 848 -11.73 43.21 -10.75
C LEU A 848 -10.55 42.89 -11.67
N ALA A 849 -9.86 41.76 -11.48
CA ALA A 849 -8.73 41.37 -12.32
C ALA A 849 -9.14 41.17 -13.78
N ALA A 850 -10.29 40.51 -14.01
CA ALA A 850 -10.86 40.33 -15.34
C ALA A 850 -11.34 41.65 -15.95
N THR A 851 -11.93 42.52 -15.13
CA THR A 851 -12.44 43.83 -15.55
C THR A 851 -11.29 44.74 -15.99
N VAL A 852 -10.21 44.79 -15.21
CA VAL A 852 -9.01 45.56 -15.56
C VAL A 852 -8.31 44.97 -16.79
N GLY A 853 -8.23 43.64 -16.91
CA GLY A 853 -7.66 42.97 -18.07
C GLY A 853 -8.41 43.24 -19.38
N ALA A 854 -9.71 43.48 -19.33
CA ALA A 854 -10.47 43.89 -20.50
C ALA A 854 -10.22 45.36 -20.90
N MET A 855 -9.53 46.15 -20.06
CA MET A 855 -9.37 47.60 -20.22
C MET A 855 -7.96 48.05 -20.62
N THR A 856 -6.95 47.17 -20.55
CA THR A 856 -5.54 47.49 -20.85
C THR A 856 -4.82 46.32 -21.51
N ASP A 857 -3.78 46.61 -22.30
CA ASP A 857 -2.90 45.60 -22.91
C ASP A 857 -1.67 45.27 -22.02
N VAL A 858 -1.55 45.92 -20.85
CA VAL A 858 -0.48 45.67 -19.89
C VAL A 858 -0.67 44.30 -19.21
N PRO A 859 0.38 43.47 -19.08
CA PRO A 859 0.29 42.18 -18.39
C PRO A 859 -0.17 42.33 -16.93
N ILE A 860 -1.08 41.46 -16.49
CA ILE A 860 -1.65 41.48 -15.13
C ILE A 860 -1.30 40.21 -14.37
N VAL A 861 -0.82 40.37 -13.15
CA VAL A 861 -0.70 39.31 -12.13
C VAL A 861 -1.84 39.48 -11.13
N ALA A 862 -2.84 38.61 -11.18
CA ALA A 862 -3.94 38.59 -10.24
C ALA A 862 -3.55 37.82 -8.97
N VAL A 863 -3.82 38.38 -7.79
CA VAL A 863 -3.51 37.78 -6.49
C VAL A 863 -4.82 37.64 -5.70
N PRO A 864 -5.35 36.42 -5.58
CA PRO A 864 -6.52 36.19 -4.74
C PRO A 864 -6.12 36.33 -3.27
N THR A 865 -7.01 36.85 -2.43
CA THR A 865 -6.77 36.98 -0.99
C THR A 865 -7.74 36.12 -0.18
N SER A 866 -7.29 35.68 1.01
CA SER A 866 -8.12 34.94 1.96
C SER A 866 -9.07 35.82 2.77
N THR A 867 -8.92 37.14 2.65
CA THR A 867 -9.68 38.14 3.40
C THR A 867 -11.00 38.50 2.70
N GLY A 868 -12.12 38.10 3.30
CA GLY A 868 -13.48 38.33 2.79
C GLY A 868 -14.57 37.84 3.76
N GLN A 869 -15.85 37.95 3.40
CA GLN A 869 -16.95 37.48 4.25
C GLN A 869 -16.75 36.00 4.70
N PRO A 870 -17.21 35.63 5.91
CA PRO A 870 -17.22 34.24 6.37
C PRO A 870 -18.02 33.39 5.37
N GLY A 871 -17.32 32.57 4.57
CA GLY A 871 -17.88 31.84 3.43
C GLY A 871 -16.97 31.75 2.20
N SER A 872 -15.84 32.46 2.17
CA SER A 872 -14.90 32.49 1.03
C SER A 872 -13.81 31.41 1.06
N PHE A 873 -13.92 30.40 1.94
CA PHE A 873 -12.99 29.25 2.06
C PHE A 873 -11.50 29.65 2.00
N GLY A 874 -11.10 30.65 2.80
CA GLY A 874 -9.72 31.12 2.83
C GLY A 874 -9.20 31.64 1.49
N GLY A 875 -10.06 32.20 0.62
CA GLY A 875 -9.68 32.83 -0.64
C GLY A 875 -9.87 31.97 -1.89
N PHE A 876 -10.34 30.73 -1.75
CA PHE A 876 -10.54 29.80 -2.86
C PHE A 876 -11.57 30.30 -3.89
N GLY A 877 -12.64 30.96 -3.43
CA GLY A 877 -13.62 31.58 -4.32
C GLY A 877 -13.01 32.68 -5.20
N ALA A 878 -12.12 33.49 -4.63
CA ALA A 878 -11.40 34.53 -5.37
C ALA A 878 -10.44 33.90 -6.40
N LEU A 879 -9.72 32.85 -6.01
CA LEU A 879 -8.83 32.10 -6.89
C LEU A 879 -9.57 31.52 -8.11
N LEU A 880 -10.68 30.80 -7.90
CA LEU A 880 -11.46 30.23 -9.00
C LEU A 880 -12.06 31.31 -9.90
N THR A 881 -12.51 32.43 -9.32
CA THR A 881 -13.03 33.56 -10.10
C THR A 881 -11.95 34.16 -11.01
N MET A 882 -10.71 34.31 -10.52
CA MET A 882 -9.60 34.82 -11.31
C MET A 882 -9.10 33.81 -12.34
N LEU A 883 -9.04 32.51 -12.02
CA LEU A 883 -8.60 31.45 -12.94
C LEU A 883 -9.58 31.22 -14.09
N ASN A 884 -10.89 31.34 -13.83
CA ASN A 884 -11.93 31.21 -14.85
C ASN A 884 -12.14 32.48 -15.67
N SER A 885 -11.35 33.53 -15.43
CA SER A 885 -11.39 34.75 -16.25
C SER A 885 -10.97 34.45 -17.68
N ALA A 886 -11.85 34.77 -18.64
CA ALA A 886 -11.53 34.70 -20.07
C ALA A 886 -10.71 35.91 -20.57
N SER A 887 -10.29 36.82 -19.68
CA SER A 887 -9.55 38.02 -20.08
C SER A 887 -8.12 37.64 -20.51
N PRO A 888 -7.71 37.97 -21.75
CA PRO A 888 -6.32 37.77 -22.18
C PRO A 888 -5.37 38.64 -21.34
N GLY A 889 -4.14 38.16 -21.13
CA GLY A 889 -3.10 38.92 -20.42
C GLY A 889 -3.12 38.85 -18.89
N VAL A 890 -4.06 38.11 -18.29
CA VAL A 890 -4.13 37.87 -16.84
C VAL A 890 -3.50 36.52 -16.47
N VAL A 891 -2.54 36.53 -15.54
CA VAL A 891 -2.00 35.33 -14.87
C VAL A 891 -2.33 35.37 -13.39
N VAL A 892 -2.59 34.22 -12.77
CA VAL A 892 -3.06 34.16 -11.38
C VAL A 892 -1.95 33.59 -10.48
N SER A 893 -1.67 34.29 -9.38
CA SER A 893 -0.76 33.85 -8.30
C SER A 893 -1.50 33.00 -7.27
N ASN A 894 -0.77 32.38 -6.34
CA ASN A 894 -1.37 31.67 -5.22
C ASN A 894 -2.07 32.64 -4.25
N ILE A 895 -2.98 32.11 -3.41
CA ILE A 895 -3.72 32.88 -2.42
C ILE A 895 -2.78 33.58 -1.44
N ASP A 896 -3.07 34.86 -1.19
CA ASP A 896 -2.30 35.79 -0.38
C ASP A 896 -0.84 35.96 -0.82
N ASN A 897 -0.41 35.44 -1.98
CA ASN A 897 1.01 35.39 -2.34
C ASN A 897 1.48 36.69 -3.03
N GLY A 898 1.47 37.78 -2.26
CA GLY A 898 1.96 39.09 -2.67
C GLY A 898 3.45 39.06 -3.01
N HIS A 899 4.25 38.29 -2.28
CA HIS A 899 5.67 38.09 -2.55
C HIS A 899 5.94 37.60 -3.98
N ALA A 900 5.38 36.45 -4.38
CA ALA A 900 5.66 35.89 -5.70
C ALA A 900 5.13 36.80 -6.81
N ALA A 901 3.96 37.41 -6.59
CA ALA A 901 3.39 38.36 -7.54
C ALA A 901 4.27 39.60 -7.73
N GLY A 902 4.79 40.16 -6.64
CA GLY A 902 5.71 41.29 -6.67
C GLY A 902 7.03 40.97 -7.39
N VAL A 903 7.64 39.81 -7.13
CA VAL A 903 8.85 39.37 -7.84
C VAL A 903 8.57 39.17 -9.33
N PHE A 904 7.47 38.51 -9.67
CA PHE A 904 7.12 38.22 -11.05
C PHE A 904 6.85 39.49 -11.86
N ALA A 905 6.04 40.41 -11.31
CA ALA A 905 5.78 41.71 -11.93
C ALA A 905 7.07 42.52 -12.10
N ALA A 906 7.94 42.50 -11.08
CA ALA A 906 9.22 43.19 -11.14
C ALA A 906 10.16 42.62 -12.22
N ARG A 907 10.14 41.30 -12.45
CA ARG A 907 10.89 40.68 -13.55
C ARG A 907 10.40 41.12 -14.93
N ILE A 908 9.08 41.25 -15.10
CA ILE A 908 8.47 41.74 -16.34
C ILE A 908 8.93 43.17 -16.58
N ALA A 909 8.72 44.06 -15.61
CA ALA A 909 9.06 45.48 -15.72
C ALA A 909 10.56 45.73 -15.97
N ARG A 910 11.45 44.98 -15.30
CA ARG A 910 12.90 45.10 -15.56
C ARG A 910 13.33 44.57 -16.92
N ARG A 911 12.55 43.69 -17.56
CA ARG A 911 12.85 43.18 -18.90
C ARG A 911 12.33 44.11 -19.98
N THR A 912 11.18 44.75 -19.78
CA THR A 912 10.64 45.76 -20.72
C THR A 912 11.46 47.05 -20.70
N ALA A 913 12.07 47.40 -19.55
CA ALA A 913 12.94 48.57 -19.42
C ALA A 913 14.41 48.37 -19.89
N ARG A 914 14.75 47.20 -20.46
CA ARG A 914 16.07 46.94 -21.09
C ARG A 914 16.03 47.23 -22.57
#